data_AF-A0A0N7F2W3-F1
#
_entry.id   AF-A0A0N7F2W3-F1
#
_cell.length_a   1.000
_cell.length_b   1.000
_cell.length_c   1.000
_cell.angle_alpha   90.00
_cell.angle_beta   90.00
_cell.angle_gamma   90.00
#
_symmetry.space_group_name_H-M   'P 1'
#
loop_
_entity.id
_entity.type
_entity.pdbx_description
1 polymer ?
#
loop_
_entity_poly.entity_id
_entity_poly.type
_entity_poly.pdbx_seq_one_letter_code
_entity_poly.pdbx_strand_id
1 'polypeptide(L)'
;MAFVAGVHDVGKAIPCFQDGEPSPAASSYIRHDTAGYLAVPSLLDDLARWDPVVESVPHVIGEVVGGHHGLFQPIVRAPREVRQPERHDPRLGGPLWRSRRQTLVDQLRALLDVPTLPDRFPRPVAAVVTGLVIVADWIASEIAWIKEVQWTAPTELAARWTHTVASARRRVSGLGLAPPRLLRLASTRMLVGQPANPLQKSIEDEFRPATAGLMVITASTGYGKTEAAVIAARALGEVTGRPGIAVCLPTQATTNAMWHRGVRYEQAMSLAAGPVTMMHSMSAFYLPYRDYCADDAALQWLNGVKRPLLAGLSVVTIDQVLIAALAVQHNMLRLWALTGKVLVIDEVHAYEPYMLALLGRVLSWCGYLRVSVVLMSATLPRHITGKLTAAYLTGARPERQPVVQTPDYPGWLFTAASGQHVRPSAAALDGMRSHASRRARIEHVRYEPGTRVETIEQYVRSAAEHGGCIGIVCATVESAQVTYHRVRAALAGIVPVTLLHARLPHRDRAVIEARIVSSLGKDATTENGKRPIVDVVISTALIEQSLDVDFDLVITDLAPIALLIQRLGRCWRHDRSQRPPWSRGATLVVLDPVVTPLPATWCAIYPEYELLATRRVLAEQGPWLEVPADIDGIVQRVHDTALPPIEGDAAVAWRARHALTSQHRALAEFAATPPPHLVDNLTRLTKPDVEDIEVSTRLGVDTARVIPQYRAEDGTLWLDPHRTIPFPRTRPSQDEIRALIHASVPCPQRWATNLDRPARRWSHPLLRDARIMRAPQHGDLRIDPVLGLVKGQPRDDL
;
A
#
# COMPACT_ATOMS: atom_id res chain seq x y z
N MET A 1 -14.44 -27.73 -2.39
CA MET A 1 -13.36 -26.98 -1.70
C MET A 1 -12.63 -27.84 -0.66
N ALA A 2 -13.31 -28.35 0.38
CA ALA A 2 -12.66 -29.17 1.41
C ALA A 2 -11.88 -30.37 0.83
N PHE A 3 -12.46 -31.05 -0.16
CA PHE A 3 -11.77 -32.13 -0.89
C PHE A 3 -10.48 -31.66 -1.58
N VAL A 4 -10.53 -30.52 -2.30
CA VAL A 4 -9.37 -29.92 -2.98
C VAL A 4 -8.26 -29.59 -1.98
N ALA A 5 -8.62 -29.03 -0.82
CA ALA A 5 -7.67 -28.76 0.25
C ALA A 5 -7.12 -30.07 0.85
N GLY A 6 -7.94 -31.09 1.08
CA GLY A 6 -7.51 -32.35 1.67
C GLY A 6 -6.56 -33.17 0.78
N VAL A 7 -6.61 -32.99 -0.54
CA VAL A 7 -5.70 -33.69 -1.48
C VAL A 7 -4.35 -32.99 -1.71
N HIS A 8 -4.11 -31.81 -1.13
CA HIS A 8 -2.89 -31.01 -1.37
C HIS A 8 -1.59 -31.76 -1.08
N ASP A 9 -1.62 -32.65 -0.08
CA ASP A 9 -0.46 -33.38 0.42
C ASP A 9 -0.42 -34.85 -0.01
N VAL A 10 -1.31 -35.29 -0.92
CA VAL A 10 -1.30 -36.66 -1.46
C VAL A 10 0.04 -37.01 -2.13
N GLY A 11 0.75 -35.99 -2.63
CA GLY A 11 2.11 -36.14 -3.15
C GLY A 11 3.17 -36.56 -2.12
N LYS A 12 2.88 -36.51 -0.82
CA LYS A 12 3.76 -37.05 0.24
C LYS A 12 3.75 -38.58 0.28
N ALA A 13 2.75 -39.24 -0.32
CA ALA A 13 2.68 -40.69 -0.47
C ALA A 13 3.51 -41.17 -1.69
N ILE A 14 4.82 -40.94 -1.60
CA ILE A 14 5.85 -41.36 -2.56
C ILE A 14 7.04 -41.95 -1.79
N PRO A 15 7.85 -42.85 -2.40
CA PRO A 15 8.95 -43.51 -1.70
C PRO A 15 9.92 -42.51 -1.07
N CYS A 16 10.39 -41.54 -1.87
CA CYS A 16 11.42 -40.61 -1.43
C CYS A 16 10.97 -39.75 -0.24
N PHE A 17 9.69 -39.43 -0.08
CA PHE A 17 9.23 -38.63 1.06
C PHE A 17 9.07 -39.49 2.35
N GLN A 18 8.65 -40.75 2.21
CA GLN A 18 8.36 -41.63 3.34
C GLN A 18 9.62 -42.28 3.95
N ASP A 19 10.69 -42.45 3.16
CA ASP A 19 11.97 -43.02 3.62
C ASP A 19 12.83 -42.02 4.45
N GLY A 20 12.24 -40.87 4.83
CA GLY A 20 12.90 -39.71 5.44
C GLY A 20 13.30 -38.68 4.39
N GLU A 21 13.17 -37.36 4.66
CA GLU A 21 13.42 -36.29 3.68
C GLU A 21 14.82 -36.43 3.05
N PRO A 22 14.95 -36.92 1.81
CA PRO A 22 16.23 -37.05 1.14
C PRO A 22 16.67 -35.65 0.74
N SER A 23 17.98 -35.40 0.73
CA SER A 23 18.50 -34.12 0.24
C SER A 23 17.93 -33.79 -1.15
N PRO A 24 17.50 -32.55 -1.42
CA PRO A 24 17.08 -32.11 -2.76
C PRO A 24 18.12 -32.36 -3.86
N ALA A 25 19.37 -32.63 -3.48
CA ALA A 25 20.46 -33.01 -4.38
C ALA A 25 20.44 -34.50 -4.81
N ALA A 26 19.53 -35.32 -4.26
CA ALA A 26 19.41 -36.73 -4.63
C ALA A 26 18.78 -36.88 -6.03
N SER A 27 19.35 -37.77 -6.85
CA SER A 27 18.89 -38.02 -8.23
C SER A 27 17.45 -38.55 -8.33
N SER A 28 16.89 -39.09 -7.24
CA SER A 28 15.53 -39.62 -7.15
C SER A 28 14.53 -38.67 -6.49
N TYR A 29 14.95 -37.46 -6.08
CA TYR A 29 14.08 -36.52 -5.38
C TYR A 29 13.05 -35.87 -6.32
N ILE A 30 11.82 -35.76 -5.83
CA ILE A 30 10.75 -34.95 -6.40
C ILE A 30 10.05 -34.25 -5.23
N ARG A 31 9.79 -32.94 -5.37
CA ARG A 31 9.03 -32.21 -4.36
C ARG A 31 7.59 -32.74 -4.29
N HIS A 32 7.01 -32.78 -3.10
CA HIS A 32 5.69 -33.40 -2.91
C HIS A 32 4.56 -32.59 -3.57
N ASP A 33 4.71 -31.27 -3.71
CA ASP A 33 3.79 -30.42 -4.47
C ASP A 33 3.79 -30.77 -5.96
N THR A 34 4.98 -30.95 -6.56
CA THR A 34 5.12 -31.45 -7.93
C THR A 34 4.56 -32.87 -8.08
N ALA A 35 4.84 -33.77 -7.14
CA ALA A 35 4.29 -35.13 -7.17
C ALA A 35 2.75 -35.14 -7.09
N GLY A 36 2.18 -34.27 -6.25
CA GLY A 36 0.74 -34.08 -6.13
C GLY A 36 0.11 -33.54 -7.42
N TYR A 37 0.73 -32.53 -8.04
CA TYR A 37 0.31 -31.98 -9.33
C TYR A 37 0.19 -33.06 -10.41
N LEU A 38 1.22 -33.92 -10.52
CA LEU A 38 1.27 -34.99 -11.51
C LEU A 38 0.26 -36.11 -11.22
N ALA A 39 0.16 -36.54 -9.96
CA ALA A 39 -0.60 -37.73 -9.60
C ALA A 39 -2.11 -37.48 -9.51
N VAL A 40 -2.54 -36.41 -8.82
CA VAL A 40 -3.94 -36.17 -8.43
C VAL A 40 -4.92 -36.21 -9.61
N PRO A 41 -4.66 -35.58 -10.78
CA PRO A 41 -5.61 -35.62 -11.89
C PRO A 41 -5.98 -37.04 -12.31
N SER A 42 -5.01 -37.96 -12.31
CA SER A 42 -5.19 -39.37 -12.73
C SER A 42 -5.90 -40.26 -11.70
N LEU A 43 -6.07 -39.78 -10.47
CA LEU A 43 -6.73 -40.49 -9.36
C LEU A 43 -8.22 -40.15 -9.25
N LEU A 44 -8.71 -39.22 -10.09
CA LEU A 44 -10.09 -38.77 -10.10
C LEU A 44 -10.81 -39.47 -11.26
N ASP A 45 -11.74 -40.38 -10.94
CA ASP A 45 -12.44 -41.24 -11.92
C ASP A 45 -13.12 -40.46 -13.05
N ASP A 46 -13.51 -39.22 -12.76
CA ASP A 46 -14.10 -38.30 -13.70
C ASP A 46 -13.17 -37.90 -14.85
N LEU A 47 -11.84 -38.07 -14.75
CA LEU A 47 -10.87 -37.67 -15.78
C LEU A 47 -11.16 -38.31 -17.15
N ALA A 48 -11.71 -39.54 -17.16
CA ALA A 48 -12.06 -40.24 -18.39
C ALA A 48 -13.09 -39.48 -19.25
N ARG A 49 -13.95 -38.66 -18.63
CA ARG A 49 -15.06 -37.95 -19.28
C ARG A 49 -14.66 -36.65 -20.00
N TRP A 50 -13.40 -36.21 -19.89
CA TRP A 50 -12.96 -34.91 -20.40
C TRP A 50 -12.05 -35.02 -21.62
N ASP A 51 -12.36 -34.21 -22.64
CA ASP A 51 -11.53 -33.94 -23.80
C ASP A 51 -11.69 -32.46 -24.22
N PRO A 52 -10.62 -31.63 -24.23
CA PRO A 52 -9.24 -31.96 -23.88
C PRO A 52 -9.02 -32.13 -22.38
N VAL A 53 -8.21 -33.11 -22.00
CA VAL A 53 -7.90 -33.46 -20.59
C VAL A 53 -7.31 -32.30 -19.80
N VAL A 54 -6.54 -31.42 -20.46
CA VAL A 54 -5.89 -30.26 -19.83
C VAL A 54 -6.86 -29.17 -19.39
N GLU A 55 -8.10 -29.18 -19.90
CA GLU A 55 -9.17 -28.27 -19.46
C GLU A 55 -10.08 -28.91 -18.40
N SER A 56 -9.80 -30.16 -18.04
CA SER A 56 -10.60 -30.90 -17.07
C SER A 56 -10.49 -30.33 -15.66
N VAL A 57 -11.58 -30.42 -14.91
CA VAL A 57 -11.60 -30.07 -13.48
C VAL A 57 -10.55 -30.84 -12.66
N PRO A 58 -10.36 -32.16 -12.87
CA PRO A 58 -9.23 -32.89 -12.28
C PRO A 58 -7.85 -32.26 -12.52
N HIS A 59 -7.58 -31.79 -13.75
CA HIS A 59 -6.30 -31.14 -14.06
C HIS A 59 -6.14 -29.81 -13.32
N VAL A 60 -7.21 -29.00 -13.26
CA VAL A 60 -7.21 -27.74 -12.50
C VAL A 60 -7.03 -27.99 -11.00
N ILE A 61 -7.61 -29.05 -10.44
CA ILE A 61 -7.36 -29.48 -9.05
C ILE A 61 -5.88 -29.82 -8.89
N GLY A 62 -5.29 -30.56 -9.84
CA GLY A 62 -3.85 -30.79 -9.89
C GLY A 62 -3.06 -29.48 -9.83
N GLU A 63 -3.38 -28.48 -10.65
CA GLU A 63 -2.70 -27.18 -10.63
C GLU A 63 -2.79 -26.49 -9.25
N VAL A 64 -3.94 -26.57 -8.57
CA VAL A 64 -4.12 -26.05 -7.20
C VAL A 64 -3.21 -26.78 -6.22
N VAL A 65 -3.16 -28.10 -6.29
CA VAL A 65 -2.27 -28.95 -5.48
C VAL A 65 -0.81 -28.61 -5.75
N GLY A 66 -0.41 -28.47 -7.01
CA GLY A 66 0.95 -28.09 -7.37
C GLY A 66 1.39 -26.72 -6.87
N GLY A 67 0.43 -25.82 -6.63
CA GLY A 67 0.66 -24.44 -6.23
C GLY A 67 0.69 -24.17 -4.72
N HIS A 68 0.41 -25.16 -3.86
CA HIS A 68 0.17 -24.89 -2.43
C HIS A 68 1.41 -24.50 -1.61
N HIS A 69 2.62 -24.51 -2.20
CA HIS A 69 3.82 -23.89 -1.62
C HIS A 69 4.14 -22.50 -2.20
N GLY A 70 3.16 -21.90 -2.86
CA GLY A 70 3.27 -20.55 -3.41
C GLY A 70 3.84 -20.46 -4.82
N LEU A 71 4.11 -21.58 -5.50
CA LEU A 71 4.64 -21.62 -6.86
C LEU A 71 3.87 -22.66 -7.69
N PHE A 72 3.23 -22.25 -8.78
CA PHE A 72 2.55 -23.17 -9.68
C PHE A 72 3.55 -23.94 -10.57
N GLN A 73 3.26 -25.21 -10.82
CA GLN A 73 4.10 -26.10 -11.62
C GLN A 73 3.95 -25.80 -13.12
N PRO A 74 4.97 -26.10 -13.95
CA PRO A 74 4.84 -26.08 -15.42
C PRO A 74 3.72 -27.00 -15.89
N ILE A 75 2.91 -26.53 -16.86
CA ILE A 75 1.76 -27.29 -17.34
C ILE A 75 2.17 -28.52 -18.16
N VAL A 76 1.67 -29.69 -17.77
CA VAL A 76 1.75 -30.94 -18.53
C VAL A 76 0.64 -30.95 -19.58
N ARG A 77 1.03 -30.90 -20.86
CA ARG A 77 0.08 -30.79 -21.98
C ARG A 77 -0.29 -32.13 -22.61
N ALA A 78 0.58 -33.13 -22.53
CA ALA A 78 0.36 -34.41 -23.19
C ALA A 78 -0.73 -35.22 -22.46
N PRO A 79 -1.84 -35.60 -23.10
CA PRO A 79 -2.92 -36.34 -22.43
C PRO A 79 -2.46 -37.68 -21.84
N ARG A 80 -1.46 -38.33 -22.47
CA ARG A 80 -0.86 -39.57 -21.95
C ARG A 80 -0.13 -39.34 -20.63
N GLU A 81 0.58 -38.22 -20.50
CA GLU A 81 1.28 -37.84 -19.27
C GLU A 81 0.33 -37.55 -18.12
N VAL A 82 -0.82 -36.90 -18.40
CA VAL A 82 -1.84 -36.65 -17.37
C VAL A 82 -2.56 -37.93 -16.95
N ARG A 83 -2.85 -38.84 -17.89
CA ARG A 83 -3.58 -40.08 -17.61
C ARG A 83 -2.70 -41.16 -16.95
N GLN A 84 -1.39 -41.17 -17.23
CA GLN A 84 -0.45 -42.21 -16.78
C GLN A 84 0.86 -41.60 -16.23
N PRO A 85 0.79 -40.72 -15.21
CA PRO A 85 1.94 -39.96 -14.76
C PRO A 85 3.09 -40.85 -14.25
N GLU A 86 2.80 -42.01 -13.65
CA GLU A 86 3.83 -42.92 -13.14
C GLU A 86 4.66 -43.61 -14.23
N ARG A 87 4.18 -43.65 -15.48
CA ARG A 87 4.98 -44.15 -16.62
C ARG A 87 5.99 -43.12 -17.10
N HIS A 88 5.74 -41.85 -16.83
CA HIS A 88 6.57 -40.74 -17.27
C HIS A 88 7.52 -40.27 -16.16
N ASP A 89 7.08 -40.33 -14.91
CA ASP A 89 7.93 -40.01 -13.76
C ASP A 89 8.02 -41.20 -12.77
N PRO A 90 9.09 -42.00 -12.83
CA PRO A 90 9.25 -43.17 -11.98
C PRO A 90 9.40 -42.81 -10.49
N ARG A 91 9.71 -41.55 -10.15
CA ARG A 91 9.84 -41.07 -8.76
C ARG A 91 8.51 -41.11 -8.01
N LEU A 92 7.38 -41.22 -8.71
CA LEU A 92 6.05 -41.43 -8.12
C LEU A 92 5.86 -42.83 -7.51
N GLY A 93 6.82 -43.76 -7.70
CA GLY A 93 6.84 -45.07 -7.04
C GLY A 93 6.01 -46.17 -7.72
N GLY A 94 5.51 -45.94 -8.94
CA GLY A 94 4.80 -46.98 -9.71
C GLY A 94 3.46 -47.45 -9.12
N PRO A 95 2.97 -48.66 -9.50
CA PRO A 95 1.59 -49.10 -9.21
C PRO A 95 1.24 -49.26 -7.74
N LEU A 96 2.18 -49.72 -6.90
CA LEU A 96 1.94 -49.90 -5.47
C LEU A 96 1.65 -48.56 -4.79
N TRP A 97 2.48 -47.54 -5.07
CA TRP A 97 2.31 -46.20 -4.52
C TRP A 97 1.10 -45.48 -5.12
N ARG A 98 0.76 -45.75 -6.39
CA ARG A 98 -0.50 -45.30 -6.99
C ARG A 98 -1.72 -45.83 -6.24
N SER A 99 -1.74 -47.13 -5.92
CA SER A 99 -2.83 -47.74 -5.14
C SER A 99 -2.99 -47.10 -3.76
N ARG A 100 -1.87 -46.84 -3.05
CA ARG A 100 -1.88 -46.11 -1.77
C ARG A 100 -2.48 -44.71 -1.89
N ARG A 101 -2.07 -43.93 -2.91
CA ARG A 101 -2.64 -42.60 -3.18
C ARG A 101 -4.13 -42.67 -3.51
N GLN A 102 -4.54 -43.65 -4.31
CA GLN A 102 -5.96 -43.87 -4.64
C GLN A 102 -6.77 -44.14 -3.37
N THR A 103 -6.28 -45.01 -2.48
CA THR A 103 -6.95 -45.28 -1.19
C THR A 103 -7.13 -44.01 -0.35
N LEU A 104 -6.12 -43.14 -0.29
CA LEU A 104 -6.23 -41.86 0.43
C LEU A 104 -7.29 -40.93 -0.18
N VAL A 105 -7.31 -40.83 -1.52
CA VAL A 105 -8.28 -40.00 -2.25
C VAL A 105 -9.69 -40.54 -2.07
N ASP A 106 -9.89 -41.86 -2.17
CA ASP A 106 -11.19 -42.52 -2.03
C ASP A 106 -11.73 -42.39 -0.60
N GLN A 107 -10.89 -42.59 0.41
CA GLN A 107 -11.26 -42.38 1.81
C GLN A 107 -11.69 -40.93 2.06
N LEU A 108 -10.97 -39.95 1.50
CA LEU A 108 -11.33 -38.54 1.64
C LEU A 108 -12.63 -38.20 0.89
N ARG A 109 -12.85 -38.77 -0.30
CA ARG A 109 -14.11 -38.60 -1.06
C ARG A 109 -15.30 -39.17 -0.29
N ALA A 110 -15.15 -40.36 0.27
CA ALA A 110 -16.18 -41.02 1.07
C ALA A 110 -16.48 -40.23 2.35
N LEU A 111 -15.44 -39.75 3.05
CA LEU A 111 -15.57 -38.97 4.28
C LEU A 111 -16.28 -37.63 4.07
N LEU A 112 -16.00 -36.97 2.94
CA LEU A 112 -16.56 -35.65 2.62
C LEU A 112 -17.87 -35.71 1.83
N ASP A 113 -18.36 -36.91 1.51
CA ASP A 113 -19.53 -37.14 0.65
C ASP A 113 -19.47 -36.32 -0.66
N VAL A 114 -18.37 -36.50 -1.42
CA VAL A 114 -18.16 -35.82 -2.71
C VAL A 114 -18.29 -36.83 -3.85
N PRO A 115 -19.52 -37.15 -4.30
CA PRO A 115 -19.74 -38.18 -5.30
C PRO A 115 -19.35 -37.74 -6.72
N THR A 116 -19.41 -36.43 -7.03
CA THR A 116 -19.10 -35.91 -8.37
C THR A 116 -18.36 -34.57 -8.31
N LEU A 117 -17.45 -34.36 -9.27
CA LEU A 117 -16.81 -33.06 -9.49
C LEU A 117 -17.71 -32.13 -10.33
N PRO A 118 -17.63 -30.80 -10.13
CA PRO A 118 -18.40 -29.84 -10.92
C PRO A 118 -18.04 -29.90 -12.41
N ASP A 119 -18.90 -29.34 -13.25
CA ASP A 119 -18.69 -29.29 -14.71
C ASP A 119 -17.65 -28.24 -15.13
N ARG A 120 -17.34 -27.28 -14.25
CA ARG A 120 -16.33 -26.25 -14.49
C ARG A 120 -15.66 -25.83 -13.19
N PHE A 121 -14.36 -25.59 -13.29
CA PHE A 121 -13.58 -24.95 -12.24
C PHE A 121 -12.67 -23.88 -12.89
N PRO A 122 -13.16 -22.64 -13.04
CA PRO A 122 -12.40 -21.60 -13.73
C PRO A 122 -11.06 -21.34 -13.04
N ARG A 123 -9.97 -21.29 -13.82
CA ARG A 123 -8.62 -21.08 -13.29
C ARG A 123 -8.45 -19.82 -12.44
N PRO A 124 -9.04 -18.66 -12.75
CA PRO A 124 -9.02 -17.52 -11.83
C PRO A 124 -9.57 -17.83 -10.43
N VAL A 125 -10.61 -18.67 -10.35
CA VAL A 125 -11.18 -19.13 -9.08
C VAL A 125 -10.24 -20.16 -8.44
N ALA A 126 -9.68 -21.08 -9.22
CA ALA A 126 -8.70 -22.05 -8.74
C ALA A 126 -7.47 -21.37 -8.12
N ALA A 127 -6.96 -20.30 -8.72
CA ALA A 127 -5.88 -19.48 -8.17
C ALA A 127 -6.21 -18.96 -6.77
N VAL A 128 -7.40 -18.38 -6.61
CA VAL A 128 -7.90 -17.90 -5.31
C VAL A 128 -8.04 -19.04 -4.30
N VAL A 129 -8.53 -20.20 -4.74
CA VAL A 129 -8.65 -21.40 -3.90
C VAL A 129 -7.29 -21.92 -3.45
N THR A 130 -6.25 -21.83 -4.27
CA THR A 130 -4.88 -22.14 -3.84
C THR A 130 -4.47 -21.30 -2.64
N GLY A 131 -4.86 -20.01 -2.59
CA GLY A 131 -4.66 -19.16 -1.41
C GLY A 131 -5.33 -19.71 -0.15
N LEU A 132 -6.58 -20.19 -0.26
CA LEU A 132 -7.28 -20.87 0.84
C LEU A 132 -6.57 -22.16 1.28
N VAL A 133 -6.10 -22.98 0.32
CA VAL A 133 -5.37 -24.23 0.62
C VAL A 133 -4.09 -23.94 1.41
N ILE A 134 -3.32 -22.93 1.01
CA ILE A 134 -2.11 -22.51 1.72
C ILE A 134 -2.44 -22.10 3.17
N VAL A 135 -3.48 -21.28 3.37
CA VAL A 135 -3.89 -20.86 4.72
C VAL A 135 -4.34 -22.05 5.56
N ALA A 136 -5.08 -22.99 4.97
CA ALA A 136 -5.52 -24.19 5.65
C ALA A 136 -4.35 -25.08 6.07
N ASP A 137 -3.36 -25.28 5.20
CA ASP A 137 -2.12 -26.01 5.51
C ASP A 137 -1.34 -25.32 6.64
N TRP A 138 -1.17 -23.99 6.58
CA TRP A 138 -0.47 -23.25 7.64
C TRP A 138 -1.12 -23.37 9.02
N ILE A 139 -2.45 -23.43 9.08
CA ILE A 139 -3.17 -23.67 10.34
C ILE A 139 -3.01 -25.13 10.77
N ALA A 140 -3.14 -26.07 9.83
CA ALA A 140 -3.06 -27.50 10.12
C ALA A 140 -1.65 -27.93 10.56
N SER A 141 -0.61 -27.26 10.07
CA SER A 141 0.80 -27.53 10.32
C SER A 141 1.37 -26.83 11.57
N GLU A 142 0.53 -26.18 12.37
CA GLU A 142 0.96 -25.51 13.59
C GLU A 142 1.31 -26.49 14.71
N ILE A 143 2.61 -26.61 15.02
CA ILE A 143 3.14 -27.60 15.97
C ILE A 143 2.46 -27.56 17.34
N ALA A 144 2.21 -26.36 17.89
CA ALA A 144 1.56 -26.21 19.19
C ALA A 144 0.15 -26.80 19.17
N TRP A 145 -0.66 -26.45 18.17
CA TRP A 145 -2.02 -26.97 18.01
C TRP A 145 -2.05 -28.48 17.76
N ILE A 146 -1.10 -29.00 16.99
CA ILE A 146 -0.97 -30.44 16.76
C ILE A 146 -0.70 -31.16 18.09
N LYS A 147 0.30 -30.69 18.87
CA LYS A 147 0.68 -31.26 20.19
C LYS A 147 -0.44 -31.24 21.19
N GLU A 148 -1.13 -30.12 21.30
CA GLU A 148 -2.15 -29.90 22.32
C GLU A 148 -3.48 -30.59 21.99
N VAL A 149 -3.85 -30.68 20.70
CA VAL A 149 -5.22 -31.04 20.31
C VAL A 149 -5.30 -32.23 19.35
N GLN A 150 -4.38 -32.36 18.39
CA GLN A 150 -4.49 -33.38 17.33
C GLN A 150 -3.82 -34.70 17.69
N TRP A 151 -2.83 -34.71 18.59
CA TRP A 151 -2.19 -35.95 19.05
C TRP A 151 -3.11 -36.83 19.90
N THR A 152 -4.11 -36.24 20.56
CA THR A 152 -5.12 -36.94 21.36
C THR A 152 -6.39 -37.27 20.57
N ALA A 153 -6.43 -36.93 19.28
CA ALA A 153 -7.59 -37.21 18.43
C ALA A 153 -7.79 -38.73 18.24
N PRO A 154 -9.04 -39.21 18.07
CA PRO A 154 -9.31 -40.61 17.78
C PRO A 154 -8.51 -41.15 16.58
N THR A 155 -8.27 -42.46 16.59
CA THR A 155 -7.59 -43.17 15.49
C THR A 155 -8.55 -43.56 14.37
N GLU A 156 -9.82 -43.85 14.72
CA GLU A 156 -10.89 -44.10 13.75
C GLU A 156 -11.19 -42.81 12.95
N LEU A 157 -11.28 -42.93 11.62
CA LEU A 157 -11.27 -41.80 10.70
C LEU A 157 -12.47 -40.85 10.87
N ALA A 158 -13.69 -41.39 11.03
CA ALA A 158 -14.90 -40.58 11.16
C ALA A 158 -14.93 -39.82 12.50
N ALA A 159 -14.54 -40.49 13.59
CA ALA A 159 -14.38 -39.89 14.90
C ALA A 159 -13.26 -38.84 14.91
N ARG A 160 -12.12 -39.13 14.26
CA ARG A 160 -11.01 -38.19 14.08
C ARG A 160 -11.46 -36.94 13.33
N TRP A 161 -12.16 -37.11 12.21
CA TRP A 161 -12.71 -36.02 11.41
C TRP A 161 -13.63 -35.12 12.24
N THR A 162 -14.56 -35.72 12.97
CA THR A 162 -15.50 -34.98 13.84
C THR A 162 -14.76 -34.16 14.89
N HIS A 163 -13.75 -34.75 15.54
CA HIS A 163 -12.88 -34.06 16.50
C HIS A 163 -12.11 -32.90 15.85
N THR A 164 -11.42 -33.16 14.75
CA THR A 164 -10.59 -32.17 14.03
C THR A 164 -11.42 -31.02 13.49
N VAL A 165 -12.60 -31.26 12.94
CA VAL A 165 -13.49 -30.19 12.46
C VAL A 165 -13.93 -29.29 13.61
N ALA A 166 -14.31 -29.88 14.76
CA ALA A 166 -14.73 -29.11 15.93
C ALA A 166 -13.57 -28.27 16.50
N SER A 167 -12.36 -28.82 16.59
CA SER A 167 -11.18 -28.09 17.07
C SER A 167 -10.70 -27.04 16.07
N ALA A 168 -10.71 -27.34 14.77
CA ALA A 168 -10.31 -26.41 13.71
C ALA A 168 -11.22 -25.18 13.67
N ARG A 169 -12.54 -25.34 13.84
CA ARG A 169 -13.47 -24.21 13.95
C ARG A 169 -13.10 -23.27 15.11
N ARG A 170 -12.77 -23.83 16.28
CA ARG A 170 -12.28 -23.04 17.42
C ARG A 170 -10.95 -22.38 17.12
N ARG A 171 -10.02 -23.07 16.46
CA ARG A 171 -8.71 -22.51 16.09
C ARG A 171 -8.84 -21.35 15.11
N VAL A 172 -9.59 -21.51 14.02
CA VAL A 172 -9.86 -20.44 13.03
C VAL A 172 -10.49 -19.21 13.68
N SER A 173 -11.45 -19.42 14.58
CA SER A 173 -12.06 -18.31 15.33
C SER A 173 -11.06 -17.65 16.29
N GLY A 174 -10.25 -18.44 17.01
CA GLY A 174 -9.22 -17.96 17.94
C GLY A 174 -8.01 -17.30 17.24
N LEU A 175 -7.82 -17.53 15.94
CA LEU A 175 -6.85 -16.83 15.10
C LEU A 175 -7.42 -15.52 14.51
N GLY A 176 -8.67 -15.16 14.84
CA GLY A 176 -9.31 -13.94 14.35
C GLY A 176 -9.59 -13.95 12.84
N LEU A 177 -9.69 -15.13 12.24
CA LEU A 177 -10.02 -15.34 10.82
C LEU A 177 -11.52 -15.49 10.58
N ALA A 178 -12.33 -15.51 11.64
CA ALA A 178 -13.78 -15.50 11.51
C ALA A 178 -14.25 -14.17 10.89
N PRO A 179 -15.29 -14.18 10.04
CA PRO A 179 -15.85 -12.94 9.48
C PRO A 179 -16.27 -11.99 10.60
N PRO A 180 -15.96 -10.68 10.50
CA PRO A 180 -16.40 -9.71 11.50
C PRO A 180 -17.93 -9.66 11.55
N ARG A 181 -18.47 -9.69 12.76
CA ARG A 181 -19.91 -9.55 13.00
C ARG A 181 -20.23 -8.08 13.18
N LEU A 182 -20.72 -7.43 12.14
CA LEU A 182 -21.01 -6.00 12.15
C LEU A 182 -22.32 -5.69 12.91
N LEU A 183 -22.33 -4.57 13.63
CA LEU A 183 -23.52 -3.96 14.22
C LEU A 183 -24.50 -3.58 13.11
N ARG A 184 -25.80 -3.83 13.30
CA ARG A 184 -26.84 -3.55 12.30
C ARG A 184 -26.98 -2.06 11.95
N LEU A 185 -26.65 -1.16 12.87
CA LEU A 185 -26.62 0.28 12.62
C LEU A 185 -25.22 0.80 12.98
N ALA A 186 -24.51 1.37 12.01
CA ALA A 186 -23.42 2.30 12.29
C ALA A 186 -23.65 3.56 11.48
N SER A 187 -23.54 4.69 12.17
CA SER A 187 -23.51 6.02 11.56
C SER A 187 -22.11 6.60 11.75
N THR A 188 -21.80 7.65 11.02
CA THR A 188 -20.61 8.49 11.19
C THR A 188 -20.46 8.88 12.65
N ARG A 189 -21.59 9.24 13.31
CA ARG A 189 -21.59 9.59 14.73
C ARG A 189 -21.07 8.47 15.61
N MET A 190 -21.35 7.21 15.27
CA MET A 190 -20.79 6.06 15.99
C MET A 190 -19.30 5.87 15.69
N LEU A 191 -18.86 6.11 14.44
CA LEU A 191 -17.47 5.93 14.03
C LEU A 191 -16.52 6.98 14.61
N VAL A 192 -16.95 8.24 14.66
CA VAL A 192 -16.07 9.39 14.99
C VAL A 192 -16.59 10.29 16.11
N GLY A 193 -17.76 10.00 16.68
CA GLY A 193 -18.36 10.82 17.74
C GLY A 193 -18.91 12.18 17.28
N GLN A 194 -18.87 12.48 15.98
CA GLN A 194 -19.31 13.75 15.39
C GLN A 194 -20.46 13.54 14.39
N PRO A 195 -21.35 14.53 14.19
CA PRO A 195 -22.36 14.49 13.15
C PRO A 195 -21.74 14.32 11.75
N ALA A 196 -22.43 13.60 10.87
CA ALA A 196 -22.02 13.42 9.48
C ALA A 196 -21.97 14.76 8.75
N ASN A 197 -20.87 15.04 8.05
CA ASN A 197 -20.79 16.15 7.11
C ASN A 197 -21.61 15.85 5.84
N PRO A 198 -21.83 16.82 4.94
CA PRO A 198 -22.70 16.60 3.77
C PRO A 198 -22.28 15.45 2.84
N LEU A 199 -20.98 15.17 2.68
CA LEU A 199 -20.52 14.03 1.89
C LEU A 199 -20.85 12.70 2.58
N GLN A 200 -20.53 12.60 3.88
CA GLN A 200 -20.82 11.41 4.69
C GLN A 200 -22.33 11.16 4.75
N LYS A 201 -23.12 12.21 5.01
CA LYS A 201 -24.57 12.17 5.08
C LYS A 201 -25.19 11.74 3.74
N SER A 202 -24.69 12.24 2.61
CA SER A 202 -25.15 11.78 1.29
C SER A 202 -24.95 10.28 1.08
N ILE A 203 -23.81 9.72 1.51
CA ILE A 203 -23.59 8.28 1.44
C ILE A 203 -24.52 7.54 2.42
N GLU A 204 -24.66 8.02 3.65
CA GLU A 204 -25.55 7.43 4.65
C GLU A 204 -27.02 7.41 4.21
N ASP A 205 -27.51 8.50 3.63
CA ASP A 205 -28.92 8.67 3.31
C ASP A 205 -29.27 8.11 1.93
N GLU A 206 -28.40 8.27 0.93
CA GLU A 206 -28.72 8.01 -0.48
C GLU A 206 -28.04 6.76 -1.06
N PHE A 207 -26.87 6.34 -0.54
CA PHE A 207 -26.16 5.19 -1.12
C PHE A 207 -26.76 3.86 -0.65
N ARG A 208 -27.45 3.17 -1.56
CA ARG A 208 -28.07 1.85 -1.35
C ARG A 208 -27.60 0.88 -2.44
N PRO A 209 -26.38 0.31 -2.34
CA PRO A 209 -25.88 -0.61 -3.36
C PRO A 209 -26.74 -1.89 -3.39
N ALA A 210 -26.93 -2.47 -4.58
CA ALA A 210 -27.60 -3.76 -4.76
C ALA A 210 -26.63 -4.91 -5.09
N THR A 211 -25.37 -4.59 -5.42
CA THR A 211 -24.33 -5.54 -5.81
C THR A 211 -22.94 -4.96 -5.55
N ALA A 212 -21.90 -5.77 -5.70
CA ALA A 212 -20.53 -5.30 -5.75
C ALA A 212 -20.31 -4.26 -6.87
N GLY A 213 -19.35 -3.36 -6.66
CA GLY A 213 -18.97 -2.34 -7.63
C GLY A 213 -17.77 -1.51 -7.18
N LEU A 214 -17.49 -0.48 -7.96
CA LEU A 214 -16.43 0.49 -7.70
C LEU A 214 -17.06 1.86 -7.41
N MET A 215 -16.77 2.41 -6.24
CA MET A 215 -17.09 3.79 -5.88
C MET A 215 -15.86 4.67 -6.02
N VAL A 216 -16.02 5.87 -6.58
CA VAL A 216 -14.99 6.92 -6.57
C VAL A 216 -15.51 8.08 -5.74
N ILE A 217 -14.75 8.50 -4.73
CA ILE A 217 -15.05 9.65 -3.86
C ILE A 217 -14.00 10.73 -4.12
N THR A 218 -14.47 11.91 -4.50
CA THR A 218 -13.64 13.08 -4.83
C THR A 218 -14.03 14.26 -3.97
N ALA A 219 -13.14 14.73 -3.11
CA ALA A 219 -13.34 15.89 -2.25
C ALA A 219 -12.01 16.41 -1.71
N SER A 220 -11.97 17.65 -1.23
CA SER A 220 -10.74 18.28 -0.74
C SER A 220 -10.11 17.55 0.46
N THR A 221 -8.85 17.86 0.78
CA THR A 221 -8.20 17.31 1.97
C THR A 221 -8.91 17.81 3.23
N GLY A 222 -9.02 16.95 4.25
CA GLY A 222 -9.75 17.29 5.48
C GLY A 222 -11.28 17.18 5.40
N TYR A 223 -11.86 16.93 4.21
CA TYR A 223 -13.30 16.80 4.00
C TYR A 223 -13.93 15.52 4.61
N GLY A 224 -13.18 14.69 5.34
CA GLY A 224 -13.71 13.45 5.94
C GLY A 224 -13.98 12.32 4.94
N LYS A 225 -13.19 12.25 3.84
CA LYS A 225 -13.28 11.20 2.80
C LYS A 225 -13.14 9.79 3.38
N THR A 226 -12.22 9.59 4.32
CA THR A 226 -11.96 8.26 4.89
C THR A 226 -13.19 7.70 5.61
N GLU A 227 -13.85 8.49 6.46
CA GLU A 227 -15.12 8.10 7.10
C GLU A 227 -16.18 7.77 6.06
N ALA A 228 -16.34 8.63 5.05
CA ALA A 228 -17.29 8.44 3.96
C ALA A 228 -17.03 7.10 3.23
N ALA A 229 -15.76 6.76 2.98
CA ALA A 229 -15.38 5.50 2.36
C ALA A 229 -15.60 4.28 3.24
N VAL A 230 -15.38 4.37 4.56
CA VAL A 230 -15.66 3.27 5.50
C VAL A 230 -17.16 2.99 5.57
N ILE A 231 -18.00 4.03 5.57
CA ILE A 231 -19.46 3.89 5.54
C ILE A 231 -19.92 3.23 4.23
N ALA A 232 -19.39 3.69 3.09
CA ALA A 232 -19.66 3.07 1.80
C ALA A 232 -19.18 1.61 1.76
N ALA A 233 -17.99 1.33 2.30
CA ALA A 233 -17.41 0.00 2.34
C ALA A 233 -18.27 -0.97 3.18
N ARG A 234 -18.82 -0.49 4.29
CA ARG A 234 -19.76 -1.25 5.09
C ARG A 234 -21.03 -1.60 4.31
N ALA A 235 -21.68 -0.62 3.67
CA ALA A 235 -22.89 -0.86 2.86
C ALA A 235 -22.62 -1.88 1.73
N LEU A 236 -21.45 -1.79 1.09
CA LEU A 236 -21.00 -2.75 0.08
C LEU A 236 -20.72 -4.14 0.68
N GLY A 237 -20.10 -4.19 1.85
CA GLY A 237 -19.77 -5.44 2.54
C GLY A 237 -21.02 -6.20 2.99
N GLU A 238 -22.04 -5.49 3.48
CA GLU A 238 -23.34 -6.05 3.86
C GLU A 238 -24.04 -6.70 2.66
N VAL A 239 -24.16 -5.97 1.55
CA VAL A 239 -24.85 -6.44 0.34
C VAL A 239 -24.12 -7.58 -0.35
N THR A 240 -22.80 -7.66 -0.21
CA THR A 240 -21.99 -8.72 -0.83
C THR A 240 -21.71 -9.90 0.08
N GLY A 241 -22.08 -9.84 1.36
CA GLY A 241 -21.70 -10.84 2.37
C GLY A 241 -20.20 -10.87 2.67
N ARG A 242 -19.50 -9.74 2.43
CA ARG A 242 -18.04 -9.58 2.57
C ARG A 242 -17.72 -8.44 3.54
N PRO A 243 -17.89 -8.64 4.85
CA PRO A 243 -17.84 -7.56 5.83
C PRO A 243 -16.42 -7.07 6.16
N GLY A 244 -15.38 -7.75 5.67
CA GLY A 244 -13.99 -7.31 5.89
C GLY A 244 -13.66 -6.02 5.15
N ILE A 245 -12.69 -5.26 5.64
CA ILE A 245 -12.24 -4.01 5.02
C ILE A 245 -10.71 -4.01 4.96
N ALA A 246 -10.16 -3.62 3.81
CA ALA A 246 -8.73 -3.31 3.69
C ALA A 246 -8.56 -1.84 3.31
N VAL A 247 -7.90 -1.07 4.17
CA VAL A 247 -7.61 0.35 3.96
C VAL A 247 -6.17 0.47 3.46
N CYS A 248 -6.01 0.89 2.20
CA CYS A 248 -4.76 0.86 1.44
C CYS A 248 -4.21 2.27 1.18
N LEU A 249 -3.03 2.56 1.72
CA LEU A 249 -2.49 3.91 1.85
C LEU A 249 -1.18 4.12 1.06
N PRO A 250 -0.88 5.37 0.65
CA PRO A 250 0.31 5.66 -0.14
C PRO A 250 1.63 5.53 0.64
N THR A 251 1.63 5.78 1.96
CA THR A 251 2.86 5.86 2.75
C THR A 251 2.75 5.16 4.11
N GLN A 252 3.90 4.80 4.68
CA GLN A 252 4.00 4.20 6.01
C GLN A 252 3.44 5.10 7.11
N ALA A 253 3.70 6.41 7.04
CA ALA A 253 3.24 7.36 8.03
C ALA A 253 1.70 7.46 8.04
N THR A 254 1.08 7.53 6.85
CA THR A 254 -0.38 7.46 6.73
C THR A 254 -0.93 6.13 7.25
N THR A 255 -0.24 5.00 7.01
CA THR A 255 -0.62 3.67 7.52
C THR A 255 -0.60 3.63 9.05
N ASN A 256 0.42 4.19 9.68
CA ASN A 256 0.52 4.30 11.14
C ASN A 256 -0.65 5.09 11.74
N ALA A 257 -0.92 6.29 11.20
CA ALA A 257 -2.01 7.14 11.68
C ALA A 257 -3.38 6.48 11.46
N MET A 258 -3.58 5.82 10.32
CA MET A 258 -4.84 5.18 9.98
C MET A 258 -5.11 3.93 10.81
N TRP A 259 -4.10 3.21 11.26
CA TRP A 259 -4.29 2.04 12.13
C TRP A 259 -4.99 2.40 13.45
N HIS A 260 -4.60 3.51 14.10
CA HIS A 260 -5.30 4.01 15.29
C HIS A 260 -6.78 4.33 15.03
N ARG A 261 -7.12 4.75 13.81
CA ARG A 261 -8.51 4.95 13.38
C ARG A 261 -9.20 3.62 13.12
N GLY A 262 -8.50 2.67 12.48
CA GLY A 262 -8.98 1.31 12.23
C GLY A 262 -9.37 0.59 13.52
N VAL A 263 -8.56 0.67 14.58
CA VAL A 263 -8.89 0.12 15.91
C VAL A 263 -10.19 0.72 16.45
N ARG A 264 -10.37 2.05 16.35
CA ARG A 264 -11.61 2.72 16.75
C ARG A 264 -12.82 2.30 15.91
N TYR A 265 -12.64 2.16 14.59
CA TYR A 265 -13.70 1.73 13.70
C TYR A 265 -14.14 0.30 14.02
N GLU A 266 -13.20 -0.61 14.27
CA GLU A 266 -13.51 -1.99 14.66
C GLU A 266 -14.32 -2.03 15.97
N GLN A 267 -13.92 -1.24 16.97
CA GLN A 267 -14.67 -1.09 18.23
C GLN A 267 -16.07 -0.51 18.03
N ALA A 268 -16.23 0.43 17.10
CA ALA A 268 -17.50 1.11 16.84
C ALA A 268 -18.45 0.32 15.92
N MET A 269 -17.93 -0.59 15.09
CA MET A 269 -18.70 -1.28 14.04
C MET A 269 -18.98 -2.74 14.36
N SER A 270 -18.18 -3.40 15.19
CA SER A 270 -18.28 -4.85 15.42
C SER A 270 -19.00 -5.17 16.72
N LEU A 271 -19.84 -6.21 16.71
CA LEU A 271 -20.47 -6.79 17.91
C LEU A 271 -19.44 -7.34 18.90
N ALA A 272 -18.33 -7.84 18.38
CA ALA A 272 -17.13 -8.19 19.12
C ALA A 272 -15.94 -7.75 18.28
N ALA A 273 -15.08 -6.89 18.83
CA ALA A 273 -13.94 -6.34 18.12
C ALA A 273 -12.98 -7.47 17.69
N GLY A 274 -12.74 -7.60 16.38
CA GLY A 274 -11.73 -8.49 15.83
C GLY A 274 -10.34 -7.87 15.83
N PRO A 275 -9.30 -8.64 15.47
CA PRO A 275 -7.95 -8.12 15.35
C PRO A 275 -7.82 -7.12 14.20
N VAL A 276 -7.18 -5.98 14.46
CA VAL A 276 -6.86 -4.98 13.44
C VAL A 276 -5.37 -5.04 13.10
N THR A 277 -5.07 -5.43 11.87
CA THR A 277 -3.68 -5.60 11.43
C THR A 277 -3.14 -4.36 10.72
N MET A 278 -1.82 -4.18 10.81
CA MET A 278 -1.08 -3.15 10.10
C MET A 278 0.06 -3.78 9.28
N MET A 279 0.21 -3.38 8.01
CA MET A 279 1.32 -3.89 7.18
C MET A 279 1.99 -2.81 6.34
N HIS A 280 3.29 -2.62 6.62
CA HIS A 280 4.27 -1.99 5.75
C HIS A 280 5.67 -2.51 6.13
N SER A 281 6.72 -2.19 5.36
CA SER A 281 8.05 -2.76 5.58
C SER A 281 8.70 -2.46 6.94
N MET A 282 8.11 -1.58 7.75
CA MET A 282 8.62 -1.18 9.07
C MET A 282 7.61 -1.41 10.21
N SER A 283 6.46 -2.06 9.95
CA SER A 283 5.38 -2.16 10.96
C SER A 283 5.81 -2.92 12.22
N ALA A 284 6.71 -3.89 12.09
CA ALA A 284 7.27 -4.65 13.22
C ALA A 284 8.07 -3.79 14.23
N PHE A 285 8.46 -2.55 13.87
CA PHE A 285 9.19 -1.62 14.74
C PHE A 285 8.32 -0.48 15.25
N TYR A 286 7.07 -0.40 14.81
CA TYR A 286 6.14 0.59 15.31
C TYR A 286 5.63 0.15 16.67
N LEU A 287 6.21 0.71 17.75
CA LEU A 287 5.96 0.29 19.13
C LEU A 287 4.47 0.15 19.48
N PRO A 288 3.59 1.12 19.17
CA PRO A 288 2.17 0.99 19.52
C PRO A 288 1.51 -0.24 18.90
N TYR A 289 1.86 -0.59 17.66
CA TYR A 289 1.30 -1.78 17.00
C TYR A 289 1.91 -3.07 17.53
N ARG A 290 3.22 -3.09 17.82
CA ARG A 290 3.89 -4.25 18.41
C ARG A 290 3.31 -4.59 19.77
N ASP A 291 3.14 -3.58 20.63
CA ASP A 291 2.62 -3.75 21.98
C ASP A 291 1.15 -4.20 21.91
N TYR A 292 0.37 -3.68 20.95
CA TYR A 292 -0.98 -4.19 20.65
C TYR A 292 -1.00 -5.67 20.21
N CYS A 293 0.04 -6.15 19.51
CA CYS A 293 0.13 -7.56 19.11
C CYS A 293 0.68 -8.48 20.22
N ALA A 294 1.37 -7.95 21.23
CA ALA A 294 2.17 -8.74 22.16
C ALA A 294 1.29 -9.68 23.01
N ASP A 295 0.12 -9.21 23.42
CA ASP A 295 -0.76 -9.92 24.36
C ASP A 295 -1.90 -10.70 23.66
N ASP A 296 -1.88 -10.80 22.33
CA ASP A 296 -2.96 -11.40 21.55
C ASP A 296 -2.42 -12.47 20.57
N ALA A 297 -2.76 -13.74 20.83
CA ALA A 297 -2.31 -14.88 20.03
C ALA A 297 -2.81 -14.83 18.57
N ALA A 298 -3.99 -14.25 18.31
CA ALA A 298 -4.49 -14.08 16.95
C ALA A 298 -3.62 -13.09 16.18
N LEU A 299 -3.31 -11.95 16.81
CA LEU A 299 -2.42 -10.94 16.23
C LEU A 299 -1.00 -11.45 16.05
N GLN A 300 -0.46 -12.24 16.98
CA GLN A 300 0.86 -12.87 16.81
C GLN A 300 0.91 -13.76 15.55
N TRP A 301 -0.14 -14.55 15.29
CA TRP A 301 -0.21 -15.38 14.10
C TRP A 301 -0.41 -14.55 12.82
N LEU A 302 -1.29 -13.56 12.86
CA LEU A 302 -1.64 -12.66 11.74
C LEU A 302 -0.51 -11.71 11.37
N ASN A 303 0.36 -11.33 12.31
CA ASN A 303 1.50 -10.46 12.08
C ASN A 303 2.71 -11.19 11.46
N GLY A 304 2.54 -12.45 11.07
CA GLY A 304 3.54 -13.22 10.32
C GLY A 304 3.74 -12.69 8.89
N VAL A 305 4.75 -13.21 8.19
CA VAL A 305 5.06 -12.81 6.81
C VAL A 305 3.87 -13.13 5.89
N LYS A 306 3.38 -12.13 5.12
CA LYS A 306 2.26 -12.23 4.15
C LYS A 306 0.84 -12.39 4.73
N ARG A 307 0.68 -12.54 6.05
CA ARG A 307 -0.60 -12.82 6.73
C ARG A 307 -1.47 -11.61 7.14
N PRO A 308 -0.95 -10.36 7.30
CA PRO A 308 -1.77 -9.27 7.81
C PRO A 308 -3.05 -9.01 6.99
N LEU A 309 -3.00 -9.18 5.67
CA LEU A 309 -4.19 -9.03 4.81
C LEU A 309 -5.31 -10.05 5.11
N LEU A 310 -5.07 -11.12 5.85
CA LEU A 310 -6.10 -12.11 6.18
C LEU A 310 -7.10 -11.62 7.24
N ALA A 311 -6.71 -10.68 8.11
CA ALA A 311 -7.56 -10.18 9.19
C ALA A 311 -8.82 -9.48 8.69
N GLY A 312 -9.92 -9.50 9.46
CA GLY A 312 -11.18 -8.84 9.09
C GLY A 312 -10.99 -7.38 8.67
N LEU A 313 -10.23 -6.62 9.47
CA LEU A 313 -9.80 -5.25 9.16
C LEU A 313 -8.27 -5.18 9.02
N SER A 314 -7.81 -4.69 7.88
CA SER A 314 -6.37 -4.53 7.58
C SER A 314 -6.06 -3.10 7.14
N VAL A 315 -5.06 -2.48 7.75
CA VAL A 315 -4.53 -1.17 7.35
C VAL A 315 -3.14 -1.37 6.75
N VAL A 316 -3.01 -1.18 5.44
CA VAL A 316 -1.81 -1.58 4.70
C VAL A 316 -1.32 -0.47 3.78
N THR A 317 -0.06 -0.52 3.35
CA THR A 317 0.34 0.26 2.18
C THR A 317 -0.24 -0.33 0.91
N ILE A 318 -0.52 0.52 -0.09
CA ILE A 318 -1.03 0.09 -1.40
C ILE A 318 -0.12 -0.96 -2.05
N ASP A 319 1.19 -0.89 -1.80
CA ASP A 319 2.19 -1.85 -2.28
C ASP A 319 1.81 -3.30 -1.91
N GLN A 320 1.24 -3.54 -0.72
CA GLN A 320 0.83 -4.90 -0.31
C GLN A 320 -0.29 -5.48 -1.16
N VAL A 321 -1.16 -4.62 -1.71
CA VAL A 321 -2.24 -5.02 -2.61
C VAL A 321 -1.75 -5.11 -4.04
N LEU A 322 -0.86 -4.21 -4.49
CA LEU A 322 -0.29 -4.25 -5.85
C LEU A 322 0.52 -5.53 -6.11
N ILE A 323 1.14 -6.11 -5.09
CA ILE A 323 1.82 -7.42 -5.21
C ILE A 323 0.85 -8.53 -5.65
N ALA A 324 -0.46 -8.44 -5.35
CA ALA A 324 -1.45 -9.40 -5.83
C ALA A 324 -1.58 -9.43 -7.37
N ALA A 325 -1.22 -8.32 -8.04
CA ALA A 325 -1.18 -8.24 -9.49
C ALA A 325 0.15 -8.67 -10.09
N LEU A 326 1.18 -8.96 -9.31
CA LEU A 326 2.51 -9.32 -9.81
C LEU A 326 2.68 -10.84 -9.90
N ALA A 327 3.47 -11.30 -10.88
CA ALA A 327 3.76 -12.71 -11.07
C ALA A 327 4.86 -13.19 -10.10
N VAL A 328 4.51 -13.32 -8.82
CA VAL A 328 5.43 -13.60 -7.70
C VAL A 328 4.95 -14.78 -6.87
N GLN A 329 5.87 -15.40 -6.14
CA GLN A 329 5.51 -16.49 -5.25
C GLN A 329 4.48 -16.06 -4.20
N HIS A 330 3.46 -16.89 -3.98
CA HIS A 330 2.38 -16.67 -3.00
C HIS A 330 1.43 -15.50 -3.30
N ASN A 331 1.38 -14.97 -4.54
CA ASN A 331 0.42 -13.91 -4.86
C ASN A 331 -1.06 -14.32 -4.68
N MET A 332 -1.37 -15.61 -4.84
CA MET A 332 -2.70 -16.20 -4.60
C MET A 332 -3.19 -16.02 -3.16
N LEU A 333 -2.29 -15.92 -2.17
CA LEU A 333 -2.68 -15.60 -0.79
C LEU A 333 -3.30 -14.21 -0.70
N ARG A 334 -2.73 -13.25 -1.43
CA ARG A 334 -3.25 -11.89 -1.46
C ARG A 334 -4.58 -11.87 -2.19
N LEU A 335 -4.69 -12.53 -3.35
CA LEU A 335 -5.97 -12.64 -4.06
C LEU A 335 -7.06 -13.25 -3.17
N TRP A 336 -6.76 -14.33 -2.44
CA TRP A 336 -7.66 -14.93 -1.45
C TRP A 336 -8.07 -13.93 -0.37
N ALA A 337 -7.10 -13.24 0.23
CA ALA A 337 -7.34 -12.27 1.29
C ALA A 337 -8.30 -11.14 0.86
N LEU A 338 -8.27 -10.71 -0.40
CA LEU A 338 -9.15 -9.66 -0.92
C LEU A 338 -10.61 -10.13 -1.08
N THR A 339 -10.86 -11.43 -1.28
CA THR A 339 -12.21 -11.95 -1.64
C THR A 339 -13.26 -11.79 -0.55
N GLY A 340 -12.85 -11.71 0.71
CA GLY A 340 -13.73 -11.48 1.86
C GLY A 340 -13.87 -10.02 2.27
N LYS A 341 -13.41 -9.08 1.45
CA LYS A 341 -13.28 -7.67 1.82
C LYS A 341 -13.89 -6.69 0.83
N VAL A 342 -14.02 -5.45 1.30
CA VAL A 342 -14.11 -4.24 0.50
C VAL A 342 -12.78 -3.49 0.60
N LEU A 343 -12.23 -3.08 -0.55
CA LEU A 343 -10.97 -2.35 -0.61
C LEU A 343 -11.22 -0.85 -0.60
N VAL A 344 -10.56 -0.12 0.30
CA VAL A 344 -10.59 1.33 0.38
C VAL A 344 -9.20 1.83 0.03
N ILE A 345 -9.04 2.49 -1.11
CA ILE A 345 -7.74 2.94 -1.64
C ILE A 345 -7.67 4.45 -1.56
N ASP A 346 -6.72 4.96 -0.77
CA ASP A 346 -6.56 6.38 -0.49
C ASP A 346 -5.52 7.06 -1.37
N GLU A 347 -5.72 8.36 -1.60
CA GLU A 347 -4.85 9.26 -2.36
C GLU A 347 -4.37 8.71 -3.72
N VAL A 348 -5.31 8.19 -4.52
CA VAL A 348 -5.01 7.57 -5.83
C VAL A 348 -4.27 8.51 -6.79
N HIS A 349 -4.42 9.84 -6.64
CA HIS A 349 -3.71 10.82 -7.47
C HIS A 349 -2.19 10.85 -7.23
N ALA A 350 -1.70 10.32 -6.10
CA ALA A 350 -0.28 10.27 -5.79
C ALA A 350 0.45 9.12 -6.51
N TYR A 351 -0.26 8.28 -7.28
CA TYR A 351 0.29 7.06 -7.87
C TYR A 351 0.90 7.33 -9.24
N GLU A 352 2.11 6.83 -9.43
CA GLU A 352 2.84 6.90 -10.69
C GLU A 352 2.23 5.99 -11.79
N PRO A 353 2.54 6.21 -13.08
CA PRO A 353 2.02 5.40 -14.18
C PRO A 353 2.19 3.87 -14.01
N TYR A 354 3.33 3.42 -13.47
CA TYR A 354 3.58 2.01 -13.21
C TYR A 354 2.62 1.44 -12.15
N MET A 355 2.47 2.14 -11.03
CA MET A 355 1.53 1.76 -9.96
C MET A 355 0.09 1.78 -10.43
N LEU A 356 -0.31 2.78 -11.24
CA LEU A 356 -1.66 2.86 -11.81
C LEU A 356 -1.96 1.69 -12.75
N ALA A 357 -0.98 1.22 -13.52
CA ALA A 357 -1.13 0.03 -14.37
C ALA A 357 -1.30 -1.26 -13.54
N LEU A 358 -0.50 -1.43 -12.47
CA LEU A 358 -0.67 -2.53 -11.52
C LEU A 358 -2.02 -2.47 -10.81
N LEU A 359 -2.45 -1.27 -10.38
CA LEU A 359 -3.76 -1.05 -9.77
C LEU A 359 -4.88 -1.44 -10.75
N GLY A 360 -4.77 -1.05 -12.02
CA GLY A 360 -5.71 -1.48 -13.06
C GLY A 360 -5.81 -3.01 -13.14
N ARG A 361 -4.69 -3.74 -13.04
CA ARG A 361 -4.71 -5.22 -12.98
C ARG A 361 -5.40 -5.73 -11.72
N VAL A 362 -5.13 -5.18 -10.53
CA VAL A 362 -5.84 -5.52 -9.28
C VAL A 362 -7.34 -5.27 -9.43
N LEU A 363 -7.76 -4.12 -9.97
CA LEU A 363 -9.16 -3.78 -10.18
C LEU A 363 -9.85 -4.75 -11.13
N SER A 364 -9.17 -5.24 -12.17
CA SER A 364 -9.71 -6.28 -13.06
C SER A 364 -9.95 -7.60 -12.31
N TRP A 365 -9.03 -8.00 -11.43
CA TRP A 365 -9.24 -9.16 -10.54
C TRP A 365 -10.39 -8.93 -9.57
N CYS A 366 -10.50 -7.73 -8.99
CA CYS A 366 -11.60 -7.37 -8.10
C CYS A 366 -12.96 -7.45 -8.80
N GLY A 367 -13.07 -6.92 -10.02
CA GLY A 367 -14.29 -6.98 -10.84
C GLY A 367 -14.73 -8.41 -11.13
N TYR A 368 -13.78 -9.28 -11.49
CA TYR A 368 -14.03 -10.71 -11.75
C TYR A 368 -14.48 -11.44 -10.47
N LEU A 369 -13.81 -11.18 -9.33
CA LEU A 369 -14.09 -11.82 -8.04
C LEU A 369 -15.26 -11.19 -7.27
N ARG A 370 -15.91 -10.16 -7.84
CA ARG A 370 -16.98 -9.36 -7.20
C ARG A 370 -16.54 -8.73 -5.88
N VAL A 371 -15.28 -8.35 -5.77
CA VAL A 371 -14.74 -7.56 -4.66
C VAL A 371 -15.13 -6.10 -4.90
N SER A 372 -15.71 -5.46 -3.90
CA SER A 372 -16.07 -4.04 -3.99
C SER A 372 -14.85 -3.16 -3.70
N VAL A 373 -14.80 -1.99 -4.34
CA VAL A 373 -13.68 -1.06 -4.20
C VAL A 373 -14.19 0.36 -4.01
N VAL A 374 -13.57 1.12 -3.11
CA VAL A 374 -13.78 2.55 -2.91
C VAL A 374 -12.44 3.26 -3.16
N LEU A 375 -12.38 4.07 -4.21
CA LEU A 375 -11.23 4.92 -4.53
C LEU A 375 -11.46 6.31 -3.96
N MET A 376 -10.49 6.85 -3.24
CA MET A 376 -10.53 8.22 -2.72
C MET A 376 -9.41 9.06 -3.31
N SER A 377 -9.73 10.32 -3.60
CA SER A 377 -8.73 11.28 -4.04
C SER A 377 -9.18 12.72 -3.81
N ALA A 378 -8.21 13.62 -3.61
CA ALA A 378 -8.44 15.05 -3.62
C ALA A 378 -8.55 15.65 -5.03
N THR A 379 -7.84 15.10 -6.01
CA THR A 379 -7.60 15.80 -7.30
C THR A 379 -7.41 14.80 -8.46
N LEU A 380 -8.21 13.71 -8.49
CA LEU A 380 -8.02 12.67 -9.50
C LEU A 380 -8.40 13.16 -10.90
N PRO A 381 -7.50 13.12 -11.90
CA PRO A 381 -7.84 13.51 -13.27
C PRO A 381 -8.89 12.58 -13.88
N ARG A 382 -9.84 13.15 -14.64
CA ARG A 382 -10.99 12.43 -15.22
C ARG A 382 -10.58 11.21 -16.05
N HIS A 383 -9.52 11.33 -16.83
CA HIS A 383 -9.02 10.25 -17.67
C HIS A 383 -8.41 9.08 -16.86
N ILE A 384 -7.86 9.34 -15.66
CA ILE A 384 -7.36 8.29 -14.75
C ILE A 384 -8.55 7.57 -14.10
N THR A 385 -9.53 8.31 -13.59
CA THR A 385 -10.80 7.75 -13.09
C THR A 385 -11.47 6.87 -14.14
N GLY A 386 -11.47 7.33 -15.40
CA GLY A 386 -11.90 6.63 -16.59
C GLY A 386 -11.25 5.24 -16.72
N LYS A 387 -9.93 5.21 -16.77
CA LYS A 387 -9.11 4.00 -16.92
C LYS A 387 -9.30 3.01 -15.76
N LEU A 388 -9.32 3.48 -14.52
CA LEU A 388 -9.46 2.62 -13.34
C LEU A 388 -10.86 1.97 -13.27
N THR A 389 -11.91 2.74 -13.56
CA THR A 389 -13.29 2.22 -13.62
C THR A 389 -13.46 1.23 -14.78
N ALA A 390 -12.87 1.53 -15.94
CA ALA A 390 -12.85 0.62 -17.09
C ALA A 390 -12.17 -0.72 -16.75
N ALA A 391 -11.05 -0.69 -16.02
CA ALA A 391 -10.33 -1.89 -15.62
C ALA A 391 -11.17 -2.79 -14.71
N TYR A 392 -11.90 -2.21 -13.75
CA TYR A 392 -12.86 -2.94 -12.91
C TYR A 392 -13.98 -3.58 -13.74
N LEU A 393 -14.60 -2.80 -14.63
CA LEU A 393 -15.70 -3.27 -15.48
C LEU A 393 -15.25 -4.36 -16.46
N THR A 394 -14.06 -4.25 -17.03
CA THR A 394 -13.46 -5.26 -17.92
C THR A 394 -13.26 -6.59 -17.19
N GLY A 395 -12.88 -6.54 -15.90
CA GLY A 395 -12.83 -7.72 -15.05
C GLY A 395 -14.21 -8.32 -14.77
N ALA A 396 -15.18 -7.43 -14.51
CA ALA A 396 -16.55 -7.81 -14.14
C ALA A 396 -17.38 -8.39 -15.30
N ARG A 397 -17.14 -7.90 -16.53
CA ARG A 397 -17.85 -8.21 -17.79
C ARG A 397 -16.90 -8.04 -18.99
N PRO A 398 -15.96 -8.99 -19.20
CA PRO A 398 -14.97 -8.89 -20.28
C PRO A 398 -15.58 -8.84 -21.68
N GLU A 399 -16.82 -9.32 -21.84
CA GLU A 399 -17.56 -9.36 -23.10
C GLU A 399 -18.21 -8.01 -23.49
N ARG A 400 -18.22 -7.01 -22.61
CA ARG A 400 -18.83 -5.71 -22.86
C ARG A 400 -17.82 -4.58 -22.83
N GLN A 401 -17.98 -3.62 -23.73
CA GLN A 401 -17.21 -2.38 -23.65
C GLN A 401 -17.60 -1.61 -22.37
N PRO A 402 -16.62 -1.13 -21.58
CA PRO A 402 -16.90 -0.43 -20.35
C PRO A 402 -17.43 0.98 -20.65
N VAL A 403 -18.65 1.26 -20.20
CA VAL A 403 -19.19 2.63 -20.13
C VAL A 403 -18.69 3.26 -18.85
N VAL A 404 -18.01 4.41 -18.96
CA VAL A 404 -17.40 5.06 -17.81
C VAL A 404 -17.91 6.49 -17.67
N GLN A 405 -18.17 6.88 -16.43
CA GLN A 405 -18.50 8.25 -16.04
C GLN A 405 -17.49 8.74 -14.99
N THR A 406 -17.48 10.05 -14.76
CA THR A 406 -16.63 10.69 -13.75
C THR A 406 -17.48 11.30 -12.65
N PRO A 407 -17.04 11.24 -11.38
CA PRO A 407 -17.75 11.86 -10.27
C PRO A 407 -17.74 13.38 -10.37
N ASP A 408 -18.71 14.02 -9.71
CA ASP A 408 -18.69 15.46 -9.44
C ASP A 408 -17.70 15.80 -8.33
N TYR A 409 -17.29 17.07 -8.27
CA TYR A 409 -16.40 17.58 -7.23
C TYR A 409 -17.04 18.73 -6.44
N PRO A 410 -17.04 18.66 -5.09
CA PRO A 410 -16.94 17.43 -4.30
C PRO A 410 -18.11 16.48 -4.59
N GLY A 411 -17.91 15.17 -4.43
CA GLY A 411 -18.95 14.18 -4.70
C GLY A 411 -18.46 12.73 -4.72
N TRP A 412 -19.38 11.83 -5.09
CA TRP A 412 -19.07 10.43 -5.30
C TRP A 412 -19.80 9.87 -6.53
N LEU A 413 -19.27 8.79 -7.09
CA LEU A 413 -19.89 8.02 -8.17
C LEU A 413 -19.69 6.55 -7.89
N PHE A 414 -20.78 5.79 -7.79
CA PHE A 414 -20.73 4.33 -7.71
C PHE A 414 -21.05 3.73 -9.08
N THR A 415 -20.21 2.79 -9.51
CA THR A 415 -20.40 2.00 -10.72
C THR A 415 -20.51 0.53 -10.32
N ALA A 416 -21.72 -0.02 -10.41
CA ALA A 416 -21.98 -1.41 -10.13
C ALA A 416 -21.20 -2.34 -11.08
N ALA A 417 -20.95 -3.57 -10.67
CA ALA A 417 -20.37 -4.59 -11.55
C ALA A 417 -21.25 -4.84 -12.81
N SER A 418 -22.56 -4.58 -12.70
CA SER A 418 -23.54 -4.56 -13.81
C SER A 418 -23.47 -3.31 -14.71
N GLY A 419 -22.63 -2.32 -14.37
CA GLY A 419 -22.39 -1.10 -15.18
C GLY A 419 -23.40 0.00 -14.94
N GLN A 420 -24.36 -0.22 -14.04
CA GLN A 420 -25.24 0.82 -13.57
C GLN A 420 -24.45 1.84 -12.76
N HIS A 421 -24.69 3.12 -13.01
CA HIS A 421 -24.10 4.22 -12.27
C HIS A 421 -25.11 4.78 -11.27
N VAL A 422 -24.63 5.11 -10.07
CA VAL A 422 -25.39 5.77 -9.00
C VAL A 422 -24.62 7.00 -8.54
N ARG A 423 -25.31 8.12 -8.39
CA ARG A 423 -24.76 9.44 -8.05
C ARG A 423 -25.59 10.09 -6.94
N PRO A 424 -25.01 11.06 -6.21
CA PRO A 424 -25.77 11.88 -5.28
C PRO A 424 -26.88 12.67 -5.96
N SER A 425 -27.90 13.03 -5.18
CA SER A 425 -28.90 14.02 -5.57
C SER A 425 -28.28 15.41 -5.77
N ALA A 426 -28.93 16.27 -6.56
CA ALA A 426 -28.50 17.65 -6.75
C ALA A 426 -28.41 18.42 -5.42
N ALA A 427 -29.37 18.20 -4.52
CA ALA A 427 -29.37 18.83 -3.19
C ALA A 427 -28.17 18.39 -2.34
N ALA A 428 -27.77 17.12 -2.41
CA ALA A 428 -26.57 16.64 -1.74
C ALA A 428 -25.30 17.29 -2.31
N LEU A 429 -25.20 17.40 -3.65
CA LEU A 429 -24.06 18.07 -4.30
C LEU A 429 -23.94 19.55 -3.89
N ASP A 430 -25.04 20.28 -3.85
CA ASP A 430 -25.06 21.69 -3.43
C ASP A 430 -24.68 21.84 -1.95
N GLY A 431 -25.18 20.94 -1.09
CA GLY A 431 -24.78 20.86 0.31
C GLY A 431 -23.28 20.58 0.48
N MET A 432 -22.69 19.76 -0.39
CA MET A 432 -21.24 19.52 -0.39
C MET A 432 -20.45 20.73 -0.89
N ARG A 433 -20.88 21.38 -1.98
CA ARG A 433 -20.19 22.57 -2.51
C ARG A 433 -20.15 23.73 -1.51
N SER A 434 -21.20 23.85 -0.71
CA SER A 434 -21.31 24.90 0.31
C SER A 434 -20.55 24.57 1.61
N HIS A 435 -20.21 23.31 1.85
CA HIS A 435 -19.61 22.88 3.10
C HIS A 435 -18.13 23.28 3.18
N ALA A 436 -17.78 23.94 4.30
CA ALA A 436 -16.43 24.46 4.52
C ALA A 436 -15.92 25.30 3.33
N SER A 437 -16.85 25.96 2.61
CA SER A 437 -16.51 26.82 1.50
C SER A 437 -15.66 27.97 2.00
N ARG A 438 -14.52 28.18 1.36
CA ARG A 438 -13.61 29.26 1.73
C ARG A 438 -12.93 29.81 0.49
N ARG A 439 -12.70 31.11 0.52
CA ARG A 439 -11.83 31.77 -0.43
C ARG A 439 -10.38 31.56 -0.02
N ALA A 440 -9.58 31.05 -0.95
CA ALA A 440 -8.15 30.84 -0.77
C ALA A 440 -7.38 31.63 -1.83
N ARG A 441 -6.10 31.90 -1.53
CA ARG A 441 -5.20 32.62 -2.41
C ARG A 441 -4.02 31.76 -2.80
N ILE A 442 -3.75 31.62 -4.09
CA ILE A 442 -2.49 31.11 -4.62
C ILE A 442 -1.74 32.30 -5.22
N GLU A 443 -0.64 32.67 -4.59
CA GLU A 443 0.24 33.73 -5.06
C GLU A 443 1.40 33.13 -5.85
N HIS A 444 1.39 33.34 -7.17
CA HIS A 444 2.43 32.85 -8.06
C HIS A 444 3.56 33.87 -8.15
N VAL A 445 4.68 33.60 -7.46
CA VAL A 445 5.83 34.51 -7.35
C VAL A 445 6.95 34.02 -8.24
N ARG A 446 7.29 34.86 -9.22
CA ARG A 446 8.39 34.62 -10.15
C ARG A 446 9.68 35.22 -9.58
N TYR A 447 10.78 34.46 -9.57
CA TYR A 447 12.05 34.91 -9.00
C TYR A 447 13.25 34.63 -9.93
N GLU A 448 14.28 35.47 -9.83
CA GLU A 448 15.54 35.33 -10.57
C GLU A 448 16.46 34.28 -9.93
N PRO A 449 17.27 33.53 -10.69
CA PRO A 449 18.23 32.57 -10.14
C PRO A 449 19.07 33.16 -8.99
N GLY A 450 19.21 32.42 -7.89
CA GLY A 450 19.92 32.85 -6.69
C GLY A 450 19.10 33.68 -5.69
N THR A 451 17.96 34.26 -6.10
CA THR A 451 17.15 35.13 -5.21
C THR A 451 15.98 34.41 -4.52
N ARG A 452 15.91 33.08 -4.66
CA ARG A 452 14.84 32.24 -4.10
C ARG A 452 14.70 32.43 -2.59
N VAL A 453 15.82 32.34 -1.88
CA VAL A 453 15.84 32.41 -0.41
C VAL A 453 15.54 33.83 0.08
N GLU A 454 16.07 34.84 -0.59
CA GLU A 454 15.77 36.26 -0.29
C GLU A 454 14.26 36.54 -0.41
N THR A 455 13.61 35.93 -1.41
CA THR A 455 12.15 35.97 -1.57
C THR A 455 11.44 35.33 -0.37
N ILE A 456 11.91 34.17 0.11
CA ILE A 456 11.36 33.50 1.32
C ILE A 456 11.54 34.39 2.56
N GLU A 457 12.71 35.00 2.74
CA GLU A 457 13.04 35.83 3.90
C GLU A 457 12.09 37.02 4.06
N GLN A 458 11.59 37.59 2.95
CA GLN A 458 10.60 38.69 2.98
C GLN A 458 9.31 38.26 3.70
N TYR A 459 8.82 37.05 3.46
CA TYR A 459 7.62 36.53 4.12
C TYR A 459 7.89 36.14 5.58
N VAL A 460 9.04 35.52 5.85
CA VAL A 460 9.35 35.01 7.19
C VAL A 460 9.64 36.15 8.17
N ARG A 461 10.20 37.27 7.71
CA ARG A 461 10.39 38.48 8.54
C ARG A 461 9.07 39.02 9.07
N SER A 462 8.00 39.00 8.26
CA SER A 462 6.68 39.44 8.70
C SER A 462 6.14 38.60 9.87
N ALA A 463 6.32 37.27 9.82
CA ALA A 463 5.94 36.39 10.92
C ALA A 463 6.84 36.55 12.16
N ALA A 464 8.12 36.88 11.99
CA ALA A 464 9.00 37.18 13.11
C ALA A 464 8.57 38.45 13.87
N GLU A 465 8.08 39.47 13.14
CA GLU A 465 7.64 40.74 13.73
C GLU A 465 6.22 40.68 14.32
N HIS A 466 5.30 39.97 13.66
CA HIS A 466 3.86 40.02 13.97
C HIS A 466 3.28 38.69 14.45
N GLY A 467 4.13 37.68 14.66
CA GLY A 467 3.72 36.31 14.95
C GLY A 467 3.19 35.56 13.72
N GLY A 468 3.07 34.24 13.84
CA GLY A 468 2.48 33.34 12.85
C GLY A 468 3.32 32.10 12.58
N CYS A 469 2.64 31.01 12.23
CA CYS A 469 3.27 29.75 11.88
C CYS A 469 3.38 29.61 10.36
N ILE A 470 4.59 29.52 9.83
CA ILE A 470 4.87 29.38 8.39
C ILE A 470 5.39 27.98 8.07
N GLY A 471 4.80 27.35 7.07
CA GLY A 471 5.33 26.13 6.45
C GLY A 471 6.07 26.46 5.15
N ILE A 472 7.29 25.95 4.96
CA ILE A 472 8.07 26.12 3.73
C ILE A 472 8.32 24.74 3.12
N VAL A 473 7.78 24.49 1.93
CA VAL A 473 7.88 23.19 1.24
C VAL A 473 8.81 23.28 0.05
N CYS A 474 9.97 22.66 0.18
CA CYS A 474 10.98 22.61 -0.86
C CYS A 474 10.83 21.33 -1.71
N ALA A 475 11.13 21.44 -3.00
CA ALA A 475 11.05 20.31 -3.94
C ALA A 475 12.08 19.21 -3.62
N THR A 476 13.25 19.57 -3.08
CA THR A 476 14.34 18.62 -2.80
C THR A 476 14.85 18.75 -1.37
N VAL A 477 15.51 17.69 -0.88
CA VAL A 477 16.12 17.73 0.45
C VAL A 477 17.28 18.72 0.51
N GLU A 478 18.03 18.85 -0.58
CA GLU A 478 19.14 19.81 -0.68
C GLU A 478 18.65 21.26 -0.57
N SER A 479 17.61 21.63 -1.33
CA SER A 479 17.01 22.96 -1.22
C SER A 479 16.42 23.23 0.17
N ALA A 480 15.84 22.21 0.84
CA ALA A 480 15.39 22.34 2.23
C ALA A 480 16.55 22.61 3.21
N GLN A 481 17.69 21.92 3.05
CA GLN A 481 18.89 22.12 3.88
C GLN A 481 19.49 23.53 3.69
N VAL A 482 19.60 24.00 2.45
CA VAL A 482 20.09 25.36 2.14
C VAL A 482 19.14 26.42 2.69
N THR A 483 17.83 26.26 2.44
CA THR A 483 16.79 27.18 2.96
C THR A 483 16.84 27.24 4.49
N TYR A 484 17.00 26.10 5.17
CA TYR A 484 17.12 26.06 6.62
C TYR A 484 18.29 26.87 7.15
N HIS A 485 19.48 26.73 6.55
CA HIS A 485 20.64 27.49 6.98
C HIS A 485 20.45 28.99 6.84
N ARG A 486 19.98 29.44 5.68
CA ARG A 486 19.82 30.86 5.38
C ARG A 486 18.71 31.49 6.22
N VAL A 487 17.53 30.86 6.30
CA VAL A 487 16.41 31.36 7.11
C VAL A 487 16.78 31.39 8.59
N ARG A 488 17.45 30.36 9.11
CA ARG A 488 17.92 30.35 10.50
C ARG A 488 18.92 31.48 10.76
N ALA A 489 19.83 31.77 9.83
CA ALA A 489 20.78 32.87 9.95
C ALA A 489 20.07 34.23 9.91
N ALA A 490 19.14 34.43 8.96
CA ALA A 490 18.37 35.66 8.79
C ALA A 490 17.48 35.97 10.02
N LEU A 491 17.01 34.95 10.71
CA LEU A 491 16.18 35.10 11.92
C LEU A 491 16.99 35.18 13.22
N ALA A 492 18.33 35.11 13.19
CA ALA A 492 19.23 35.29 14.35
C ALA A 492 18.83 34.56 15.66
N GLY A 493 18.06 33.46 15.58
CA GLY A 493 17.51 32.76 16.76
C GLY A 493 16.28 33.40 17.41
N ILE A 494 15.71 34.45 16.82
CA ILE A 494 14.47 35.12 17.26
C ILE A 494 13.27 34.17 17.17
N VAL A 495 13.25 33.32 16.14
CA VAL A 495 12.15 32.41 15.84
C VAL A 495 12.67 30.97 15.79
N PRO A 496 11.97 29.99 16.38
CA PRO A 496 12.27 28.58 16.17
C PRO A 496 12.16 28.21 14.68
N VAL A 497 13.26 27.69 14.12
CA VAL A 497 13.28 27.14 12.75
C VAL A 497 13.51 25.65 12.84
N THR A 498 12.65 24.88 12.17
CA THR A 498 12.71 23.42 12.16
C THR A 498 12.89 22.88 10.76
N LEU A 499 13.75 21.89 10.60
CA LEU A 499 13.93 21.14 9.36
C LEU A 499 13.34 19.74 9.49
N LEU A 500 12.50 19.33 8.53
CA LEU A 500 11.96 17.98 8.45
C LEU A 500 12.09 17.43 7.03
N HIS A 501 12.83 16.34 6.84
CA HIS A 501 12.91 15.66 5.55
C HIS A 501 13.29 14.17 5.72
N ALA A 502 13.21 13.41 4.63
CA ALA A 502 13.45 11.96 4.66
C ALA A 502 14.87 11.58 5.10
N ARG A 503 15.92 12.37 4.76
CA ARG A 503 17.34 12.10 5.08
C ARG A 503 17.76 12.40 6.53
N LEU A 504 16.83 12.39 7.48
CA LEU A 504 17.14 12.44 8.91
C LEU A 504 17.22 11.00 9.46
N PRO A 505 18.01 10.74 10.54
CA PRO A 505 17.92 9.49 11.27
C PRO A 505 16.46 9.20 11.64
N HIS A 506 16.04 7.94 11.51
CA HIS A 506 14.63 7.58 11.68
C HIS A 506 14.08 7.98 13.06
N ARG A 507 14.89 7.83 14.12
CA ARG A 507 14.57 8.29 15.48
C ARG A 507 14.31 9.79 15.53
N ASP A 508 15.24 10.58 15.02
CA ASP A 508 15.20 12.03 15.15
C ASP A 508 14.05 12.62 14.31
N ARG A 509 13.79 12.03 13.13
CA ARG A 509 12.63 12.36 12.30
C ARG A 509 11.32 12.14 13.05
N ALA A 510 11.14 11.00 13.72
CA ALA A 510 9.93 10.70 14.46
C ALA A 510 9.69 11.69 15.61
N VAL A 511 10.75 12.14 16.29
CA VAL A 511 10.67 13.16 17.34
C VAL A 511 10.23 14.51 16.76
N ILE A 512 10.82 14.93 15.63
CA ILE A 512 10.48 16.20 14.97
C ILE A 512 9.03 16.17 14.47
N GLU A 513 8.60 15.07 13.83
CA GLU A 513 7.21 14.89 13.39
C GLU A 513 6.22 14.99 14.55
N ALA A 514 6.48 14.29 15.66
CA ALA A 514 5.61 14.32 16.84
C ALA A 514 5.50 15.73 17.43
N ARG A 515 6.62 16.46 17.50
CA ARG A 515 6.64 17.84 17.99
C ARG A 515 5.83 18.78 17.09
N ILE A 516 6.00 18.70 15.77
CA ILE A 516 5.25 19.51 14.79
C ILE A 516 3.74 19.24 14.90
N VAL A 517 3.33 17.96 14.99
CA VAL A 517 1.91 17.60 15.15
C VAL A 517 1.36 18.11 16.48
N SER A 518 2.14 17.99 17.56
CA SER A 518 1.73 18.47 18.88
C SER A 518 1.60 20.00 18.97
N SER A 519 2.37 20.76 18.19
CA SER A 519 2.36 22.23 18.22
C SER A 519 1.44 22.86 17.17
N LEU A 520 1.25 22.21 16.02
CA LEU A 520 0.48 22.76 14.89
C LEU A 520 -0.78 21.96 14.54
N GLY A 521 -1.06 20.86 15.24
CA GLY A 521 -2.25 20.05 15.02
C GLY A 521 -3.54 20.63 15.61
N LYS A 522 -4.64 19.89 15.41
CA LYS A 522 -6.00 20.30 15.78
C LYS A 522 -6.14 20.77 17.22
N ASP A 523 -5.57 20.02 18.16
CA ASP A 523 -5.72 20.28 19.60
C ASP A 523 -4.72 21.31 20.13
N ALA A 524 -3.82 21.83 19.30
CA ALA A 524 -2.85 22.83 19.71
C ALA A 524 -3.46 24.23 19.56
N THR A 525 -3.68 24.95 20.66
CA THR A 525 -4.17 26.34 20.63
C THR A 525 -3.18 27.26 21.34
N THR A 526 -3.30 28.55 21.12
CA THR A 526 -2.55 29.56 21.87
C THR A 526 -3.00 29.58 23.34
N GLU A 527 -4.30 29.39 23.60
CA GLU A 527 -4.90 29.36 24.95
C GLU A 527 -4.35 28.21 25.81
N ASN A 528 -4.15 27.03 25.22
CA ASN A 528 -3.57 25.89 25.93
C ASN A 528 -2.04 25.86 25.88
N GLY A 529 -1.41 26.92 25.36
CA GLY A 529 0.04 27.09 25.30
C GLY A 529 0.77 26.14 24.34
N LYS A 530 0.05 25.27 23.60
CA LYS A 530 0.70 24.30 22.69
C LYS A 530 1.04 24.92 21.35
N ARG A 531 0.19 25.81 20.81
CA ARG A 531 0.47 26.48 19.54
C ARG A 531 1.40 27.67 19.79
N PRO A 532 2.61 27.67 19.19
CA PRO A 532 3.54 28.77 19.36
C PRO A 532 3.01 30.06 18.72
N ILE A 533 3.42 31.21 19.27
CA ILE A 533 3.12 32.53 18.68
C ILE A 533 3.75 32.64 17.28
N VAL A 534 4.97 32.10 17.13
CA VAL A 534 5.72 32.08 15.87
C VAL A 534 6.46 30.75 15.73
N ASP A 535 6.39 30.14 14.55
CA ASP A 535 7.13 28.90 14.23
C ASP A 535 7.37 28.82 12.73
N VAL A 536 8.56 28.33 12.33
CA VAL A 536 8.93 28.17 10.92
C VAL A 536 9.34 26.72 10.71
N VAL A 537 8.55 26.02 9.90
CA VAL A 537 8.79 24.61 9.56
C VAL A 537 9.17 24.50 8.10
N ILE A 538 10.44 24.15 7.85
CA ILE A 538 10.97 23.87 6.53
C ILE A 538 10.93 22.36 6.31
N SER A 539 10.28 21.94 5.24
CA SER A 539 10.14 20.53 4.91
C SER A 539 10.19 20.25 3.41
N THR A 540 10.26 18.97 3.06
CA THR A 540 9.93 18.46 1.73
C THR A 540 8.45 18.04 1.70
N ALA A 541 8.05 17.17 0.77
CA ALA A 541 6.68 16.66 0.65
C ALA A 541 6.14 15.88 1.89
N LEU A 542 6.87 15.80 3.01
CA LEU A 542 6.43 15.09 4.21
C LEU A 542 5.25 15.77 4.91
N ILE A 543 5.16 17.11 4.85
CA ILE A 543 4.03 17.83 5.47
C ILE A 543 2.74 17.74 4.64
N GLU A 544 2.82 17.32 3.38
CA GLU A 544 1.68 17.26 2.47
C GLU A 544 0.71 16.12 2.81
N GLN A 545 1.26 14.91 3.02
CA GLN A 545 0.46 13.68 2.96
C GLN A 545 0.21 13.04 4.32
N SER A 546 1.04 13.29 5.34
CA SER A 546 1.02 12.46 6.57
C SER A 546 0.79 13.20 7.88
N LEU A 547 0.82 14.54 7.90
CA LEU A 547 0.71 15.31 9.15
C LEU A 547 -0.60 16.12 9.21
N ASP A 548 -1.35 16.00 10.30
CA ASP A 548 -2.52 16.84 10.59
C ASP A 548 -2.03 18.16 11.21
N VAL A 549 -1.64 19.10 10.36
CA VAL A 549 -0.99 20.37 10.76
C VAL A 549 -1.66 21.56 10.09
N ASP A 550 -1.60 22.72 10.77
CA ASP A 550 -2.22 23.97 10.36
C ASP A 550 -1.23 25.14 10.41
N PHE A 551 -0.97 25.72 9.25
CA PHE A 551 -0.14 26.90 9.05
C PHE A 551 -0.98 28.14 8.70
N ASP A 552 -0.45 29.31 9.04
CA ASP A 552 -1.03 30.61 8.69
C ASP A 552 -0.65 31.03 7.27
N LEU A 553 0.49 30.52 6.77
CA LEU A 553 1.01 30.67 5.42
C LEU A 553 1.79 29.43 5.03
N VAL A 554 1.65 28.97 3.79
CA VAL A 554 2.57 27.99 3.21
C VAL A 554 3.27 28.62 2.02
N ILE A 555 4.60 28.52 2.02
CA ILE A 555 5.46 28.91 0.91
C ILE A 555 5.98 27.62 0.28
N THR A 556 6.01 27.52 -1.04
CA THR A 556 6.39 26.28 -1.69
C THR A 556 7.02 26.48 -3.04
N ASP A 557 7.98 25.61 -3.40
CA ASP A 557 8.44 25.49 -4.77
C ASP A 557 7.32 25.03 -5.70
N LEU A 558 7.39 25.45 -6.97
CA LEU A 558 6.53 24.95 -8.03
C LEU A 558 6.49 23.41 -8.02
N ALA A 559 5.30 22.87 -8.07
CA ALA A 559 5.02 21.43 -8.10
C ALA A 559 3.76 21.17 -8.92
N PRO A 560 3.47 19.91 -9.28
CA PRO A 560 2.20 19.56 -9.90
C PRO A 560 1.00 20.12 -9.11
N ILE A 561 0.00 20.64 -9.82
CA ILE A 561 -1.15 21.33 -9.22
C ILE A 561 -1.84 20.53 -8.10
N ALA A 562 -1.91 19.21 -8.25
CA ALA A 562 -2.47 18.31 -7.24
C ALA A 562 -1.75 18.44 -5.88
N LEU A 563 -0.41 18.52 -5.89
CA LEU A 563 0.39 18.69 -4.68
C LEU A 563 0.24 20.11 -4.10
N LEU A 564 0.16 21.13 -4.95
CA LEU A 564 -0.09 22.51 -4.50
C LEU A 564 -1.44 22.62 -3.76
N ILE A 565 -2.48 21.96 -4.26
CA ILE A 565 -3.79 21.90 -3.59
C ILE A 565 -3.71 21.15 -2.25
N GLN A 566 -2.92 20.07 -2.17
CA GLN A 566 -2.67 19.38 -0.90
C GLN A 566 -1.96 20.27 0.11
N ARG A 567 -0.92 21.01 -0.32
CA ARG A 567 -0.20 22.01 0.49
C ARG A 567 -1.13 23.12 0.97
N LEU A 568 -1.99 23.64 0.10
CA LEU A 568 -3.01 24.63 0.47
C LEU A 568 -3.99 24.09 1.53
N GLY A 569 -4.25 22.78 1.55
CA GLY A 569 -5.04 22.11 2.58
C GLY A 569 -4.38 22.04 3.97
N ARG A 570 -3.14 22.51 4.09
CA ARG A 570 -2.42 22.74 5.36
C ARG A 570 -2.45 24.22 5.78
N CYS A 571 -2.82 25.13 4.88
CA CYS A 571 -3.13 26.51 5.25
C CYS A 571 -4.53 26.54 5.84
N TRP A 572 -4.67 27.14 7.02
CA TRP A 572 -5.98 27.36 7.65
C TRP A 572 -6.83 26.09 7.75
N ARG A 573 -6.18 25.00 8.16
CA ARG A 573 -6.76 23.66 8.14
C ARG A 573 -7.82 23.47 9.23
N HIS A 574 -7.59 24.06 10.39
CA HIS A 574 -8.52 24.04 11.52
C HIS A 574 -9.12 25.42 11.70
N ASP A 575 -10.39 25.45 12.09
CA ASP A 575 -11.06 26.70 12.44
C ASP A 575 -10.45 27.27 13.73
N ARG A 576 -9.92 28.48 13.66
CA ARG A 576 -9.14 29.12 14.72
C ARG A 576 -9.47 30.59 14.79
N SER A 577 -9.83 31.06 15.98
CA SER A 577 -10.12 32.47 16.26
C SER A 577 -8.86 33.34 16.34
N GLN A 578 -7.72 32.76 16.72
CA GLN A 578 -6.47 33.49 16.95
C GLN A 578 -5.47 33.26 15.80
N ARG A 579 -5.53 34.13 14.79
CA ARG A 579 -4.60 34.19 13.64
C ARG A 579 -3.88 35.56 13.64
N PRO A 580 -2.63 35.66 13.15
CA PRO A 580 -1.95 36.94 13.00
C PRO A 580 -2.71 37.89 12.06
N PRO A 581 -2.70 39.23 12.29
CA PRO A 581 -3.47 40.19 11.49
C PRO A 581 -3.14 40.23 9.99
N TRP A 582 -1.93 39.81 9.62
CA TRP A 582 -1.47 39.73 8.22
C TRP A 582 -1.99 38.49 7.50
N SER A 583 -2.36 37.43 8.23
CA SER A 583 -2.98 36.23 7.67
C SER A 583 -4.49 36.47 7.58
N ARG A 584 -4.98 36.91 6.42
CA ARG A 584 -6.41 37.24 6.19
C ARG A 584 -7.15 36.17 5.38
N GLY A 585 -6.61 34.95 5.37
CA GLY A 585 -7.18 33.81 4.66
C GLY A 585 -6.11 32.80 4.27
N ALA A 586 -6.57 31.62 3.83
CA ALA A 586 -5.69 30.53 3.41
C ALA A 586 -4.84 30.96 2.20
N THR A 587 -3.54 31.15 2.40
CA THR A 587 -2.64 31.64 1.35
C THR A 587 -1.51 30.64 1.11
N LEU A 588 -1.30 30.30 -0.16
CA LEU A 588 -0.19 29.50 -0.66
C LEU A 588 0.67 30.37 -1.58
N VAL A 589 1.94 30.57 -1.23
CA VAL A 589 2.92 31.27 -2.08
C VAL A 589 3.69 30.22 -2.88
N VAL A 590 3.60 30.28 -4.20
CA VAL A 590 4.25 29.34 -5.12
C VAL A 590 5.45 30.04 -5.77
N LEU A 591 6.64 29.62 -5.40
CA LEU A 591 7.91 30.09 -5.94
C LEU A 591 8.20 29.40 -7.26
N ASP A 592 8.30 30.19 -8.33
CA ASP A 592 8.56 29.71 -9.68
C ASP A 592 9.77 30.45 -10.30
N PRO A 593 10.86 29.77 -10.62
CA PRO A 593 12.02 30.44 -11.21
C PRO A 593 11.67 30.94 -12.61
N VAL A 594 12.21 32.11 -12.99
CA VAL A 594 11.94 32.67 -14.32
C VAL A 594 12.53 31.86 -15.48
N VAL A 595 13.43 30.92 -15.18
CA VAL A 595 14.19 30.14 -16.17
C VAL A 595 13.37 29.05 -16.86
N THR A 596 13.83 28.75 -18.08
CA THR A 596 13.50 27.58 -18.90
C THR A 596 14.77 27.08 -19.59
N PRO A 597 15.10 25.77 -19.56
CA PRO A 597 14.35 24.69 -18.92
C PRO A 597 14.31 24.80 -17.38
N LEU A 598 13.36 24.09 -16.76
CA LEU A 598 13.24 24.07 -15.30
C LEU A 598 14.46 23.39 -14.65
N PRO A 599 14.76 23.65 -13.35
CA PRO A 599 15.88 23.03 -12.67
C PRO A 599 15.84 21.50 -12.78
N ALA A 600 16.93 20.89 -13.27
CA ALA A 600 17.01 19.45 -13.47
C ALA A 600 16.77 18.65 -12.17
N THR A 601 17.11 19.24 -11.02
CA THR A 601 16.85 18.65 -9.69
C THR A 601 15.36 18.55 -9.38
N TRP A 602 14.52 19.46 -9.89
CA TRP A 602 13.06 19.41 -9.76
C TRP A 602 12.48 18.42 -10.77
N CYS A 603 12.97 18.43 -12.01
CA CYS A 603 12.55 17.50 -13.06
C CYS A 603 12.92 16.03 -12.76
N ALA A 604 13.88 15.80 -11.85
CA ALA A 604 14.19 14.47 -11.32
C ALA A 604 13.13 13.97 -10.31
N ILE A 605 12.29 14.85 -9.76
CA ILE A 605 11.25 14.53 -8.78
C ILE A 605 9.85 14.58 -9.42
N TYR A 606 9.59 15.60 -10.23
CA TYR A 606 8.30 15.82 -10.88
C TYR A 606 8.44 15.79 -12.40
N PRO A 607 7.43 15.29 -13.14
CA PRO A 607 7.45 15.38 -14.60
C PRO A 607 7.47 16.84 -15.06
N GLU A 608 8.48 17.21 -15.85
CA GLU A 608 8.66 18.60 -16.31
C GLU A 608 7.41 19.18 -16.98
N TYR A 609 6.72 18.37 -17.79
CA TYR A 609 5.48 18.80 -18.44
C TYR A 609 4.39 19.18 -17.43
N GLU A 610 4.27 18.51 -16.28
CA GLU A 610 3.29 18.89 -15.25
C GLU A 610 3.63 20.23 -14.59
N LEU A 611 4.92 20.50 -14.38
CA LEU A 611 5.37 21.78 -13.85
C LEU A 611 5.07 22.91 -14.83
N LEU A 612 5.37 22.72 -16.12
CA LEU A 612 5.08 23.71 -17.16
C LEU A 612 3.57 23.93 -17.33
N ALA A 613 2.77 22.86 -17.32
CA ALA A 613 1.31 22.95 -17.39
C ALA A 613 0.73 23.66 -16.15
N THR A 614 1.28 23.37 -14.96
CA THR A 614 0.88 24.05 -13.72
C THR A 614 1.25 25.53 -13.76
N ARG A 615 2.46 25.88 -14.19
CA ARG A 615 2.90 27.27 -14.40
C ARG A 615 1.96 28.03 -15.33
N ARG A 616 1.60 27.44 -16.47
CA ARG A 616 0.65 28.03 -17.42
C ARG A 616 -0.70 28.29 -16.76
N VAL A 617 -1.26 27.28 -16.09
CA VAL A 617 -2.57 27.40 -15.44
C VAL A 617 -2.53 28.45 -14.31
N LEU A 618 -1.45 28.55 -13.54
CA LEU A 618 -1.30 29.58 -12.50
C LEU A 618 -1.17 30.99 -13.08
N ALA A 619 -0.53 31.16 -14.25
CA ALA A 619 -0.42 32.45 -14.93
C ALA A 619 -1.76 32.92 -15.54
N GLU A 620 -2.57 31.98 -16.04
CA GLU A 620 -3.91 32.26 -16.59
C GLU A 620 -4.97 32.43 -15.49
N GLN A 621 -4.79 31.77 -14.35
CA GLN A 621 -5.69 31.83 -13.20
C GLN A 621 -5.39 33.10 -12.38
N GLY A 622 -6.43 33.82 -11.97
CA GLY A 622 -6.26 34.87 -10.97
C GLY A 622 -5.79 34.30 -9.61
N PRO A 623 -5.29 35.13 -8.68
CA PRO A 623 -4.72 34.64 -7.44
C PRO A 623 -5.76 34.04 -6.48
N TRP A 624 -7.05 34.23 -6.73
CA TRP A 624 -8.14 33.80 -5.85
C TRP A 624 -8.85 32.56 -6.39
N LEU A 625 -9.24 31.69 -5.47
CA LEU A 625 -10.02 30.49 -5.75
C LEU A 625 -11.06 30.24 -4.66
N GLU A 626 -12.23 29.76 -5.05
CA GLU A 626 -13.25 29.26 -4.15
C GLU A 626 -13.03 27.76 -3.93
N VAL A 627 -12.69 27.38 -2.70
CA VAL A 627 -12.50 25.98 -2.32
C VAL A 627 -13.80 25.49 -1.66
N PRO A 628 -14.42 24.40 -2.14
CA PRO A 628 -13.90 23.43 -3.11
C PRO A 628 -14.26 23.68 -4.59
N ALA A 629 -15.12 24.65 -4.92
CA ALA A 629 -15.73 24.80 -6.25
C ALA A 629 -14.74 24.85 -7.43
N ASP A 630 -13.64 25.59 -7.29
CA ASP A 630 -12.69 25.83 -8.39
C ASP A 630 -11.63 24.72 -8.54
N ILE A 631 -11.52 23.82 -7.55
CA ILE A 631 -10.42 22.86 -7.47
C ILE A 631 -10.41 21.90 -8.66
N ASP A 632 -11.56 21.28 -9.00
CA ASP A 632 -11.62 20.34 -10.13
C ASP A 632 -11.28 21.04 -11.44
N GLY A 633 -11.82 22.24 -11.67
CA GLY A 633 -11.56 22.99 -12.91
C GLY A 633 -10.07 23.28 -13.13
N ILE A 634 -9.34 23.68 -12.09
CA ILE A 634 -7.89 23.94 -12.17
C ILE A 634 -7.12 22.63 -12.41
N VAL A 635 -7.46 21.55 -11.70
CA VAL A 635 -6.82 20.23 -11.87
C VAL A 635 -7.04 19.71 -13.29
N GLN A 636 -8.27 19.73 -13.78
CA GLN A 636 -8.56 19.21 -15.12
C GLN A 636 -7.83 20.01 -16.19
N ARG A 637 -7.70 21.34 -16.10
CA ARG A 637 -6.95 22.15 -17.10
C ARG A 637 -5.46 21.81 -17.20
N VAL A 638 -4.83 21.30 -16.13
CA VAL A 638 -3.44 20.82 -16.17
C VAL A 638 -3.32 19.47 -16.87
N HIS A 639 -4.37 18.65 -16.80
CA HIS A 639 -4.41 17.30 -17.38
C HIS A 639 -5.20 17.20 -18.69
N ASP A 640 -5.85 18.28 -19.11
CA ASP A 640 -6.57 18.33 -20.37
C ASP A 640 -5.57 18.30 -21.51
N THR A 641 -5.62 17.21 -22.27
CA THR A 641 -4.68 16.87 -23.34
C THR A 641 -5.38 16.83 -24.69
N ALA A 642 -6.54 17.50 -24.81
CA ALA A 642 -7.35 17.52 -26.02
C ALA A 642 -6.52 17.80 -27.28
N LEU A 643 -5.46 18.62 -27.18
CA LEU A 643 -4.41 18.71 -28.19
C LEU A 643 -3.01 18.73 -27.53
N PRO A 644 -2.04 17.97 -28.05
CA PRO A 644 -0.65 18.08 -27.61
C PRO A 644 -0.10 19.48 -27.94
N PRO A 645 0.75 20.06 -27.07
CA PRO A 645 1.51 21.24 -27.46
C PRO A 645 2.34 20.92 -28.71
N ILE A 646 2.27 21.81 -29.70
CA ILE A 646 2.83 21.58 -31.03
C ILE A 646 4.35 21.87 -31.02
N GLU A 647 4.76 22.99 -30.41
CA GLU A 647 6.14 23.48 -30.40
C GLU A 647 6.58 23.99 -29.00
N GLY A 648 7.89 24.25 -28.86
CA GLY A 648 8.52 24.74 -27.63
C GLY A 648 8.82 23.67 -26.57
N ASP A 649 9.37 24.10 -25.42
CA ASP A 649 9.80 23.21 -24.33
C ASP A 649 8.66 22.33 -23.80
N ALA A 650 7.43 22.87 -23.76
CA ALA A 650 6.25 22.11 -23.35
C ALA A 650 5.94 20.93 -24.29
N ALA A 651 6.17 21.08 -25.60
CA ALA A 651 6.00 19.99 -26.57
C ALA A 651 7.03 18.89 -26.38
N VAL A 652 8.29 19.27 -26.13
CA VAL A 652 9.38 18.31 -25.84
C VAL A 652 9.09 17.55 -24.55
N ALA A 653 8.78 18.27 -23.47
CA ALA A 653 8.46 17.68 -22.17
C ALA A 653 7.21 16.78 -22.23
N TRP A 654 6.19 17.15 -23.02
CA TRP A 654 5.00 16.33 -23.23
C TRP A 654 5.36 15.00 -23.91
N ARG A 655 6.13 15.02 -25.00
CA ARG A 655 6.57 13.79 -25.71
C ARG A 655 7.40 12.90 -24.80
N ALA A 656 8.34 13.48 -24.05
CA ALA A 656 9.16 12.74 -23.09
C ALA A 656 8.29 12.07 -22.00
N ARG A 657 7.31 12.81 -21.45
CA ARG A 657 6.36 12.27 -20.47
C ARG A 657 5.52 11.14 -21.05
N HIS A 658 5.00 11.27 -22.27
CA HIS A 658 4.20 10.23 -22.92
C HIS A 658 5.00 8.98 -23.21
N ALA A 659 6.24 9.12 -23.68
CA ALA A 659 7.17 8.01 -23.87
C ALA A 659 7.44 7.27 -22.55
N LEU A 660 7.78 8.01 -21.48
CA LEU A 660 8.03 7.43 -20.16
C LEU A 660 6.79 6.74 -19.57
N THR A 661 5.61 7.36 -19.71
CA THR A 661 4.33 6.79 -19.27
C THR A 661 4.05 5.46 -19.99
N SER A 662 4.29 5.42 -21.30
CA SER A 662 4.11 4.21 -22.12
C SER A 662 5.10 3.12 -21.74
N GLN A 663 6.37 3.48 -21.50
CA GLN A 663 7.40 2.56 -21.02
C GLN A 663 7.05 1.97 -19.64
N HIS A 664 6.67 2.81 -18.67
CA HIS A 664 6.26 2.38 -17.33
C HIS A 664 5.07 1.42 -17.40
N ARG A 665 4.09 1.71 -18.26
CA ARG A 665 2.95 0.82 -18.48
C ARG A 665 3.37 -0.53 -19.07
N ALA A 666 4.24 -0.54 -20.08
CA ALA A 666 4.73 -1.78 -20.68
C ALA A 666 5.51 -2.64 -19.68
N LEU A 667 6.35 -2.01 -18.84
CA LEU A 667 7.05 -2.68 -17.75
C LEU A 667 6.08 -3.29 -16.72
N ALA A 668 5.03 -2.55 -16.34
CA ALA A 668 4.00 -3.05 -15.43
C ALA A 668 3.25 -4.24 -16.04
N GLU A 669 2.88 -4.17 -17.32
CA GLU A 669 2.19 -5.25 -18.03
C GLU A 669 3.06 -6.51 -18.14
N PHE A 670 4.38 -6.36 -18.30
CA PHE A 670 5.34 -7.48 -18.31
C PHE A 670 5.54 -8.11 -16.92
N ALA A 671 5.52 -7.30 -15.86
CA ALA A 671 5.67 -7.78 -14.48
C ALA A 671 4.38 -8.41 -13.91
N ALA A 672 3.23 -7.99 -14.41
CA ALA A 672 1.93 -8.37 -13.88
C ALA A 672 1.46 -9.79 -14.29
N THR A 673 0.67 -10.44 -13.43
CA THR A 673 -0.13 -11.63 -13.76
C THR A 673 -1.14 -11.30 -14.84
N PRO A 674 -1.48 -12.20 -15.78
CA PRO A 674 -2.53 -11.95 -16.79
C PRO A 674 -3.86 -11.47 -16.19
N PRO A 675 -4.68 -10.69 -16.94
CA PRO A 675 -6.02 -10.35 -16.47
C PRO A 675 -6.85 -11.64 -16.33
N PRO A 676 -7.85 -11.68 -15.43
CA PRO A 676 -8.53 -12.91 -15.05
C PRO A 676 -9.16 -13.67 -16.23
N HIS A 677 -9.72 -12.97 -17.22
CA HIS A 677 -10.33 -13.60 -18.39
C HIS A 677 -9.31 -14.22 -19.37
N LEU A 678 -8.02 -13.95 -19.21
CA LEU A 678 -6.92 -14.54 -20.01
C LEU A 678 -6.10 -15.57 -19.21
N VAL A 679 -6.55 -15.97 -18.02
CA VAL A 679 -5.88 -17.01 -17.21
C VAL A 679 -6.30 -18.37 -17.74
N ASP A 680 -5.53 -18.86 -18.70
CA ASP A 680 -5.65 -20.18 -19.32
C ASP A 680 -4.79 -21.25 -18.64
N ASN A 681 -3.80 -20.85 -17.83
CA ASN A 681 -2.90 -21.70 -17.03
C ASN A 681 -2.44 -20.96 -15.76
N LEU A 682 -2.42 -21.64 -14.60
CA LEU A 682 -1.97 -21.06 -13.33
C LEU A 682 -0.46 -20.79 -13.27
N THR A 683 0.39 -21.48 -14.03
CA THR A 683 1.85 -21.20 -14.05
C THR A 683 2.15 -19.74 -14.36
N ARG A 684 1.32 -19.07 -15.17
CA ARG A 684 1.48 -17.66 -15.55
C ARG A 684 1.30 -16.67 -14.39
N LEU A 685 0.76 -17.14 -13.27
CA LEU A 685 0.56 -16.32 -12.08
C LEU A 685 1.81 -16.24 -11.21
N THR A 686 2.80 -17.12 -11.36
CA THR A 686 3.97 -17.18 -10.47
C THR A 686 5.27 -17.35 -11.26
N LYS A 687 6.37 -16.76 -10.76
CA LYS A 687 7.72 -16.99 -11.29
C LYS A 687 8.60 -17.62 -10.20
N PRO A 688 9.39 -18.68 -10.51
CA PRO A 688 10.22 -19.37 -9.51
C PRO A 688 11.24 -18.44 -8.84
N ASP A 689 11.90 -17.61 -9.63
CA ASP A 689 13.04 -16.77 -9.20
C ASP A 689 12.61 -15.39 -8.68
N VAL A 690 11.35 -15.22 -8.28
CA VAL A 690 10.80 -13.91 -7.91
C VAL A 690 10.00 -14.02 -6.62
N GLU A 691 10.64 -13.66 -5.51
CA GLU A 691 9.97 -13.53 -4.21
C GLU A 691 9.38 -12.13 -4.01
N ASP A 692 8.35 -12.03 -3.16
CA ASP A 692 7.69 -10.77 -2.79
C ASP A 692 8.68 -9.65 -2.36
N ILE A 693 9.78 -10.02 -1.70
CA ILE A 693 10.77 -9.09 -1.17
C ILE A 693 11.72 -8.52 -2.24
N GLU A 694 11.71 -9.10 -3.44
CA GLU A 694 12.60 -8.71 -4.54
C GLU A 694 11.92 -7.81 -5.56
N VAL A 695 10.60 -7.67 -5.47
CA VAL A 695 9.81 -6.96 -6.46
C VAL A 695 9.47 -5.58 -5.99
N SER A 696 9.84 -4.59 -6.81
CA SER A 696 9.42 -3.22 -6.58
C SER A 696 8.05 -2.95 -7.22
N THR A 697 7.15 -2.42 -6.41
CA THR A 697 5.87 -1.84 -6.85
C THR A 697 6.02 -0.40 -7.34
N ARG A 698 7.23 0.19 -7.23
CA ARG A 698 7.56 1.56 -7.65
C ARG A 698 8.83 1.57 -8.51
N LEU A 699 8.85 2.30 -9.63
CA LEU A 699 10.02 2.33 -10.51
C LEU A 699 11.00 3.44 -10.09
N GLY A 700 12.31 3.17 -10.17
CA GLY A 700 13.35 4.20 -10.02
C GLY A 700 13.58 4.73 -8.60
N VAL A 701 12.91 4.19 -7.59
CA VAL A 701 13.04 4.59 -6.17
C VAL A 701 13.86 3.58 -5.38
N ASP A 702 15.05 3.22 -5.87
CA ASP A 702 15.96 2.39 -5.09
C ASP A 702 16.56 3.25 -3.96
N THR A 703 16.14 2.96 -2.73
CA THR A 703 16.64 3.61 -1.51
C THR A 703 17.52 2.65 -0.73
N ALA A 704 18.74 3.07 -0.44
CA ALA A 704 19.59 2.39 0.54
C ALA A 704 19.36 2.99 1.93
N ARG A 705 19.66 2.21 2.97
CA ARG A 705 19.68 2.69 4.36
C ARG A 705 21.11 2.78 4.84
N VAL A 706 21.56 3.99 5.14
CA VAL A 706 22.89 4.21 5.70
C VAL A 706 22.80 4.06 7.22
N ILE A 707 23.53 3.10 7.76
CA ILE A 707 23.69 2.89 9.21
C ILE A 707 24.99 3.59 9.63
N PRO A 708 24.94 4.60 10.49
CA PRO A 708 26.14 5.25 11.00
C PRO A 708 26.94 4.31 11.91
N GLN A 709 28.26 4.39 11.81
CA GLN A 709 29.19 3.71 12.71
C GLN A 709 30.23 4.72 13.19
N TYR A 710 30.06 5.19 14.43
CA TYR A 710 30.99 6.09 15.11
C TYR A 710 32.05 5.28 15.85
N ARG A 711 33.32 5.69 15.75
CA ARG A 711 34.44 5.04 16.45
C ARG A 711 34.95 5.94 17.57
N ALA A 712 35.04 5.40 18.77
CA ALA A 712 35.70 6.04 19.90
C ALA A 712 37.22 5.81 19.86
N GLU A 713 37.98 6.56 20.65
CA GLU A 713 39.46 6.50 20.69
C GLU A 713 39.98 5.12 21.11
N ASP A 714 39.26 4.43 21.99
CA ASP A 714 39.53 3.04 22.44
C ASP A 714 39.19 1.99 21.37
N GLY A 715 38.66 2.40 20.22
CA GLY A 715 38.23 1.52 19.14
C GLY A 715 36.82 0.96 19.28
N THR A 716 36.07 1.31 20.33
CA THR A 716 34.68 0.90 20.50
C THR A 716 33.77 1.57 19.47
N LEU A 717 32.80 0.83 18.96
CA LEU A 717 31.90 1.25 17.88
C LEU A 717 30.51 1.57 18.42
N TRP A 718 29.92 2.66 17.93
CA TRP A 718 28.66 3.23 18.41
C TRP A 718 27.74 3.60 17.23
N LEU A 719 26.43 3.60 17.47
CA LEU A 719 25.40 3.98 16.49
C LEU A 719 25.06 5.47 16.51
N ASP A 720 25.42 6.18 17.58
CA ASP A 720 25.09 7.58 17.78
C ASP A 720 26.33 8.40 18.14
N PRO A 721 26.34 9.72 17.83
CA PRO A 721 27.49 10.58 18.11
C PRO A 721 27.74 10.77 19.60
N HIS A 722 26.72 10.60 20.46
CA HIS A 722 26.84 10.70 21.91
C HIS A 722 27.37 9.43 22.57
N ARG A 723 27.63 8.36 21.79
CA ARG A 723 28.19 7.08 22.27
C ARG A 723 27.34 6.46 23.37
N THR A 724 26.03 6.40 23.14
CA THR A 724 25.05 5.84 24.10
C THR A 724 24.54 4.47 23.65
N ILE A 725 24.56 4.18 22.35
CA ILE A 725 24.02 2.97 21.76
C ILE A 725 25.16 2.19 21.09
N PRO A 726 25.55 1.01 21.61
CA PRO A 726 26.66 0.24 21.08
C PRO A 726 26.34 -0.31 19.68
N PHE A 727 27.35 -0.38 18.82
CA PHE A 727 27.24 -1.02 17.52
C PHE A 727 27.44 -2.54 17.68
N PRO A 728 26.54 -3.40 17.14
CA PRO A 728 26.62 -4.85 17.32
C PRO A 728 27.89 -5.44 16.70
N ARG A 729 28.56 -6.33 17.45
CA ARG A 729 29.79 -7.04 16.99
C ARG A 729 29.50 -8.41 16.40
N THR A 730 28.39 -9.03 16.81
CA THR A 730 27.94 -10.37 16.41
C THR A 730 26.63 -10.27 15.64
N ARG A 731 25.91 -11.40 15.42
CA ARG A 731 24.59 -11.38 14.78
C ARG A 731 23.62 -10.59 15.68
N PRO A 732 23.00 -9.50 15.19
CA PRO A 732 22.18 -8.64 16.04
C PRO A 732 20.90 -9.36 16.45
N SER A 733 20.54 -9.19 17.73
CA SER A 733 19.22 -9.47 18.29
C SER A 733 18.13 -8.58 17.67
N GLN A 734 16.85 -8.88 17.91
CA GLN A 734 15.77 -8.03 17.40
C GLN A 734 15.84 -6.58 17.92
N ASP A 735 16.26 -6.38 19.17
CA ASP A 735 16.40 -5.03 19.74
C ASP A 735 17.60 -4.29 19.15
N GLU A 736 18.71 -4.98 18.85
CA GLU A 736 19.83 -4.38 18.12
C GLU A 736 19.47 -4.06 16.67
N ILE A 737 18.69 -4.91 15.99
CA ILE A 737 18.15 -4.60 14.65
C ILE A 737 17.28 -3.34 14.70
N ARG A 738 16.46 -3.19 15.75
CA ARG A 738 15.67 -1.98 15.98
C ARG A 738 16.57 -0.76 16.17
N ALA A 739 17.60 -0.85 16.99
CA ALA A 739 18.56 0.23 17.21
C ALA A 739 19.26 0.64 15.90
N LEU A 740 19.71 -0.33 15.10
CA LEU A 740 20.29 -0.13 13.77
C LEU A 740 19.32 0.61 12.83
N ILE A 741 18.05 0.21 12.82
CA ILE A 741 16.99 0.84 12.03
C ILE A 741 16.74 2.28 12.48
N HIS A 742 16.63 2.53 13.80
CA HIS A 742 16.37 3.86 14.33
C HIS A 742 17.52 4.83 14.05
N ALA A 743 18.76 4.34 14.08
CA ALA A 743 19.94 5.12 13.73
C ALA A 743 20.10 5.30 12.20
N SER A 744 19.44 4.46 11.39
CA SER A 744 19.61 4.49 9.94
C SER A 744 19.00 5.73 9.29
N VAL A 745 19.63 6.16 8.20
CA VAL A 745 19.22 7.30 7.38
C VAL A 745 18.98 6.82 5.94
N PRO A 746 17.80 7.06 5.33
CA PRO A 746 17.56 6.67 3.95
C PRO A 746 18.31 7.59 2.98
N CYS A 747 18.81 7.04 1.88
CA CYS A 747 19.42 7.81 0.80
C CYS A 747 19.21 7.14 -0.57
N PRO A 748 19.43 7.84 -1.69
CA PRO A 748 19.46 7.22 -3.01
C PRO A 748 20.48 6.08 -3.06
N GLN A 749 20.12 4.91 -3.57
CA GLN A 749 20.97 3.71 -3.66
C GLN A 749 22.38 4.02 -4.20
N ARG A 750 22.43 4.85 -5.25
CA ARG A 750 23.66 5.32 -5.91
C ARG A 750 24.68 6.04 -5.01
N TRP A 751 24.26 6.57 -3.87
CA TRP A 751 25.16 7.20 -2.90
C TRP A 751 25.82 6.17 -1.98
N ALA A 752 25.16 5.03 -1.78
CA ALA A 752 25.59 4.01 -0.83
C ALA A 752 26.33 2.84 -1.50
N THR A 753 26.61 2.93 -2.81
CA THR A 753 27.24 1.87 -3.60
C THR A 753 28.64 1.50 -3.11
N ASN A 754 29.39 2.49 -2.61
CA ASN A 754 30.76 2.33 -2.12
C ASN A 754 30.84 2.09 -0.60
N LEU A 755 29.69 2.02 0.07
CA LEU A 755 29.63 1.77 1.52
C LEU A 755 29.62 0.27 1.81
N ASP A 756 30.15 -0.08 2.99
CA ASP A 756 30.25 -1.47 3.43
C ASP A 756 28.86 -2.10 3.59
N ARG A 757 28.71 -3.37 3.23
CA ARG A 757 27.48 -4.13 3.54
C ARG A 757 27.55 -4.68 4.97
N PRO A 758 26.41 -4.84 5.66
CA PRO A 758 26.34 -5.66 6.86
C PRO A 758 26.98 -7.03 6.64
N ALA A 759 27.63 -7.57 7.68
CA ALA A 759 28.23 -8.90 7.60
C ALA A 759 27.20 -9.94 7.15
N ARG A 760 27.58 -10.92 6.32
CA ARG A 760 26.63 -11.94 5.77
C ARG A 760 25.79 -12.64 6.86
N ARG A 761 26.38 -12.81 8.04
CA ARG A 761 25.73 -13.38 9.26
C ARG A 761 24.60 -12.52 9.85
N TRP A 762 24.40 -11.29 9.39
CA TRP A 762 23.28 -10.40 9.76
C TRP A 762 22.09 -10.56 8.82
N SER A 763 21.98 -11.68 8.10
CA SER A 763 20.91 -11.93 7.13
C SER A 763 19.53 -11.71 7.78
N HIS A 764 18.95 -10.54 7.50
CA HIS A 764 17.66 -10.12 7.98
C HIS A 764 16.99 -9.31 6.86
N PRO A 765 15.72 -9.57 6.51
CA PRO A 765 14.99 -8.88 5.43
C PRO A 765 15.15 -7.35 5.43
N LEU A 766 15.20 -6.75 6.62
CA LEU A 766 15.23 -5.29 6.79
C LEU A 766 16.62 -4.65 6.71
N LEU A 767 17.66 -5.46 6.78
CA LEU A 767 19.05 -5.02 6.66
C LEU A 767 19.64 -5.34 5.28
N ARG A 768 18.85 -5.88 4.35
CA ARG A 768 19.28 -6.24 2.99
C ARG A 768 19.88 -5.03 2.25
N ASP A 769 19.17 -3.92 2.27
CA ASP A 769 19.57 -2.67 1.60
C ASP A 769 20.33 -1.72 2.53
N ALA A 770 20.67 -2.20 3.73
CA ALA A 770 21.47 -1.43 4.65
C ALA A 770 22.94 -1.38 4.18
N ARG A 771 23.58 -0.26 4.46
CA ARG A 771 24.97 0.03 4.17
C ARG A 771 25.57 0.72 5.39
N ILE A 772 26.73 0.25 5.83
CA ILE A 772 27.42 0.79 6.99
C ILE A 772 28.31 1.94 6.52
N MET A 773 28.16 3.09 7.14
CA MET A 773 28.97 4.28 6.89
C MET A 773 29.81 4.58 8.12
N ARG A 774 31.12 4.76 7.91
CA ARG A 774 32.00 5.32 8.95
C ARG A 774 31.58 6.78 9.19
N ALA A 775 31.02 7.05 10.36
CA ALA A 775 30.47 8.34 10.73
C ALA A 775 31.50 9.14 11.57
N PRO A 776 31.45 10.49 11.55
CA PRO A 776 30.43 11.34 10.94
C PRO A 776 30.58 11.56 9.42
N GLN A 777 31.73 11.22 8.82
CA GLN A 777 32.01 11.50 7.40
C GLN A 777 32.71 10.32 6.71
N HIS A 778 32.27 10.02 5.49
CA HIS A 778 32.88 9.02 4.61
C HIS A 778 32.80 9.48 3.15
N GLY A 779 33.95 9.78 2.55
CA GLY A 779 33.99 10.38 1.22
C GLY A 779 33.25 11.72 1.18
N ASP A 780 32.31 11.84 0.26
CA ASP A 780 31.44 13.03 0.08
C ASP A 780 30.18 13.00 0.95
N LEU A 781 29.94 11.94 1.73
CA LEU A 781 28.79 11.83 2.62
C LEU A 781 29.14 12.27 4.04
N ARG A 782 28.28 13.07 4.66
CA ARG A 782 28.40 13.52 6.05
C ARG A 782 27.06 13.43 6.76
N ILE A 783 27.04 12.89 7.98
CA ILE A 783 25.86 12.89 8.85
C ILE A 783 26.00 14.10 9.79
N ASP A 784 25.20 15.12 9.52
CA ASP A 784 25.06 16.32 10.33
C ASP A 784 23.96 16.11 11.39
N PRO A 785 24.17 16.52 12.65
CA PRO A 785 23.19 16.31 13.72
C PRO A 785 21.88 17.10 13.51
N VAL A 786 21.89 18.16 12.69
CA VAL A 786 20.72 19.00 12.42
C VAL A 786 20.18 18.75 11.01
N LEU A 787 21.07 18.67 10.01
CA LEU A 787 20.67 18.51 8.61
C LEU A 787 20.45 17.05 8.20
N GLY A 788 20.83 16.09 9.04
CA GLY A 788 20.87 14.68 8.68
C GLY A 788 21.97 14.38 7.65
N LEU A 789 21.70 13.45 6.72
CA LEU A 789 22.68 13.04 5.72
C LEU A 789 22.82 14.09 4.60
N VAL A 790 24.01 14.66 4.48
CA VAL A 790 24.44 15.64 3.47
C VAL A 790 25.41 14.96 2.49
N LYS A 791 25.36 15.38 1.22
CA LYS A 791 26.31 14.97 0.19
C LYS A 791 27.02 16.20 -0.37
N GLY A 792 28.35 16.19 -0.40
CA GLY A 792 29.18 17.34 -0.78
C GLY A 792 29.32 18.39 0.33
N GLN A 793 30.05 19.48 0.04
CA GLN A 793 29.98 20.70 0.86
C GLN A 793 28.70 21.47 0.51
N PRO A 794 28.05 22.15 1.48
CA PRO A 794 26.92 23.03 1.18
C PRO A 794 27.35 24.05 0.11
N ARG A 795 26.68 24.02 -1.03
CA ARG A 795 26.85 25.04 -2.08
C ARG A 795 26.01 26.26 -1.68
N ASP A 796 26.66 27.41 -1.52
CA ASP A 796 25.99 28.68 -1.17
C ASP A 796 25.18 29.27 -2.34
N ASP A 797 25.27 28.66 -3.52
CA ASP A 797 24.80 29.09 -4.84
C ASP A 797 23.49 28.42 -5.32
N LEU A 798 22.77 27.68 -4.46
CA LEU A 798 21.42 27.16 -4.71
C LEU A 798 20.35 27.92 -3.90
#